data_AF-A0A970HQY9-F1
#
_entry.id   AF-A0A970HQY9-F1
#
_cell.length_a   1.000
_cell.length_b   1.000
_cell.length_c   1.000
_cell.angle_alpha   90.00
_cell.angle_beta   90.00
_cell.angle_gamma   90.00
#
_symmetry.space_group_name_H-M   'P 1'
#
loop_
_entity.id
_entity.type
_entity.pdbx_description
1 polymer ?
#
loop_
_entity_poly.entity_id
_entity_poly.type
_entity_poly.pdbx_seq_one_letter_code
_entity_poly.pdbx_strand_id
1 'polypeptide(L)'
;MIGMPWRLRYGRSLVVVLSFLLCVVFGPPVIAAASFTHPLDSRMFHNEWPAHDSEWQRVSQLYKDGELEALVEHLTSLMAKTEDPSTRLLALRNLAVVYKDLGQWSLAVDTYLKAIELADDDPQLWLDLGWAYYSLARYPAAAAAFERSLALSPRQPQALVALGAALGHYAPERALSNLLQAIDLDPGYAIAYRELGLVYDRLGRTAEAIEAFENALRRDGGLTRLHVYLARAYEAQGDLRKAWSAYQKTSLVRTYDKQVAEDTASFVAKNESFLRRMEEQEAKDRASLKLREVTPLSVPGAPEVRVGLMEKAEIIRMAWSGPVEVSRWGRPIARLQPGKIWVVTRKGNVITMATEDGESEISGKAPLQIVPEEPSSTIAVYDMELGRGYFYARKEHRLYRGKMELLVREGGMTLVNIVDMESYLLSVVPSEMYTSMPMEALKAQAVAARTYTYRSLGRYWQRGFDVIGSVASSEYRGVGVEHPNTTAAVMETIGLILRDGERPAQVFYNATAGGYTASSEEVWGGRISYLRPVIDAFDPGPEFPLGPLALEAWIKNAPRVFASSSSYTTRSSFRWILPVPAAEIEARVNVRQAIGTVQAIRPRKRAVGGQVVEVEIIGSRGSYVVKGDSIRSTLGGLKSNLFKVETRLDADGRVREFVFYGGGFGHGVGLDQLGAAGMAEQGYDMATILAHYCGSVQLYKLY
;
A
#
# COMPACT_ATOMS: atom_id res chain seq x y z
N MET A 1 -2.26 42.56 23.19
CA MET A 1 -1.14 43.19 22.45
C MET A 1 0.06 42.27 22.55
N ILE A 2 0.56 41.82 21.38
CA ILE A 2 1.93 41.34 21.09
C ILE A 2 2.35 40.03 21.80
N GLY A 3 2.72 38.91 21.18
CA GLY A 3 2.93 38.52 19.79
C GLY A 3 3.50 37.08 19.76
N MET A 4 2.96 36.22 18.90
CA MET A 4 3.64 35.02 18.35
C MET A 4 4.86 35.50 17.50
N PRO A 5 5.97 34.74 17.34
CA PRO A 5 5.95 33.40 16.74
C PRO A 5 7.05 32.40 17.19
N TRP A 6 6.73 31.10 17.21
CA TRP A 6 7.74 30.04 17.17
C TRP A 6 7.60 29.25 15.86
N ARG A 7 8.58 29.45 14.97
CA ARG A 7 8.81 28.66 13.76
C ARG A 7 9.41 27.30 14.16
N LEU A 8 8.65 26.22 14.03
CA LEU A 8 9.18 24.86 14.08
C LEU A 8 9.79 24.52 12.71
N ARG A 9 11.13 24.52 12.65
CA ARG A 9 11.89 23.87 11.57
C ARG A 9 11.74 22.36 11.72
N TYR A 10 10.86 21.74 10.93
CA TYR A 10 10.82 20.29 10.79
C TYR A 10 12.05 19.80 10.03
N GLY A 11 12.96 19.14 10.74
CA GLY A 11 14.04 18.36 10.16
C GLY A 11 13.50 17.11 9.46
N ARG A 12 13.96 16.90 8.24
CA ARG A 12 13.77 15.70 7.42
C ARG A 12 14.09 14.45 8.23
N SER A 13 13.13 13.54 8.38
CA SER A 13 13.28 12.07 8.47
C SER A 13 12.05 11.46 9.15
N LEU A 14 10.95 11.22 8.42
CA LEU A 14 9.96 10.17 8.77
C LEU A 14 8.85 10.08 7.70
N VAL A 15 9.12 9.49 6.54
CA VAL A 15 8.04 8.96 5.66
C VAL A 15 8.61 7.81 4.82
N VAL A 16 8.58 6.60 5.36
CA VAL A 16 8.76 5.35 4.59
C VAL A 16 7.74 4.39 5.14
N VAL A 17 6.63 4.17 4.43
CA VAL A 17 5.68 3.09 4.74
C VAL A 17 4.80 2.84 3.52
N LEU A 18 4.71 1.58 3.05
CA LEU A 18 3.49 0.93 2.55
C LEU A 18 3.85 -0.46 1.99
N SER A 19 3.63 -1.54 2.75
CA SER A 19 3.56 -2.91 2.24
C SER A 19 2.72 -3.79 3.21
N PHE A 20 2.09 -4.86 2.73
CA PHE A 20 1.77 -6.10 3.48
C PHE A 20 0.44 -6.47 4.17
N LEU A 21 -0.42 -5.59 4.70
CA LEU A 21 -1.45 -6.15 5.61
C LEU A 21 -2.63 -6.93 4.98
N LEU A 22 -2.74 -7.00 3.65
CA LEU A 22 -3.72 -7.86 2.98
C LEU A 22 -3.27 -9.32 2.85
N CYS A 23 -1.98 -9.63 3.03
CA CYS A 23 -1.46 -10.99 2.79
C CYS A 23 -1.59 -11.93 4.01
N VAL A 24 -1.53 -11.43 5.25
CA VAL A 24 -1.31 -12.34 6.40
C VAL A 24 -2.57 -12.61 7.24
N VAL A 25 -3.69 -11.90 7.03
CA VAL A 25 -4.90 -12.05 7.87
C VAL A 25 -5.92 -13.01 7.28
N PHE A 26 -5.90 -13.18 5.97
CA PHE A 26 -6.64 -14.21 5.27
C PHE A 26 -5.60 -14.94 4.43
N GLY A 27 -5.39 -16.25 4.68
CA GLY A 27 -4.91 -17.10 3.59
C GLY A 27 -5.80 -16.83 2.36
N PRO A 28 -5.29 -16.99 1.12
CA PRO A 28 -6.13 -16.75 -0.05
C PRO A 28 -7.44 -17.49 0.23
N PRO A 29 -8.61 -16.80 0.22
CA PRO A 29 -9.85 -17.54 0.31
C PRO A 29 -9.74 -18.63 -0.77
N VAL A 30 -10.26 -19.83 -0.50
CA VAL A 30 -10.43 -20.87 -1.52
C VAL A 30 -11.49 -20.37 -2.50
N ILE A 31 -11.16 -19.30 -3.21
CA ILE A 31 -11.77 -18.73 -4.37
C ILE A 31 -10.65 -18.98 -5.36
N ALA A 32 -10.89 -19.88 -6.31
CA ALA A 32 -9.99 -20.10 -7.43
C ALA A 32 -9.43 -18.75 -7.87
N ALA A 33 -8.10 -18.62 -7.91
CA ALA A 33 -7.44 -17.42 -8.38
C ALA A 33 -8.19 -16.98 -9.63
N ALA A 34 -8.95 -15.87 -9.54
CA ALA A 34 -9.63 -15.33 -10.69
C ALA A 34 -8.50 -14.89 -11.59
N SER A 35 -8.15 -15.77 -12.53
CA SER A 35 -7.17 -15.49 -13.56
C SER A 35 -7.56 -14.15 -14.18
N PHE A 36 -6.59 -13.29 -14.45
CA PHE A 36 -6.84 -12.12 -15.26
C PHE A 36 -7.39 -12.64 -16.60
N THR A 37 -8.71 -12.62 -16.80
CA THR A 37 -9.40 -13.33 -17.89
C THR A 37 -9.14 -12.73 -19.26
N HIS A 38 -8.38 -11.63 -19.31
CA HIS A 38 -7.87 -11.04 -20.54
C HIS A 38 -6.42 -10.60 -20.31
N PRO A 39 -5.42 -11.48 -20.53
CA PRO A 39 -4.07 -11.00 -20.78
C PRO A 39 -4.16 -10.01 -21.95
N LEU A 40 -3.56 -8.83 -21.81
CA LEU A 40 -3.29 -8.00 -22.98
C LEU A 40 -2.53 -8.89 -23.96
N ASP A 41 -2.97 -8.90 -25.21
CA ASP A 41 -2.24 -9.54 -26.27
C ASP A 41 -0.82 -8.97 -26.26
N SER A 42 0.17 -9.83 -26.05
CA SER A 42 1.59 -9.47 -26.12
C SER A 42 1.92 -8.71 -27.41
N ARG A 43 1.13 -8.87 -28.48
CA ARG A 43 1.25 -8.09 -29.73
C ARG A 43 1.17 -6.58 -29.52
N MET A 44 0.40 -6.09 -28.55
CA MET A 44 0.31 -4.64 -28.23
C MET A 44 1.65 -4.06 -27.73
N PHE A 45 2.54 -4.93 -27.22
CA PHE A 45 3.84 -4.55 -26.68
C PHE A 45 5.02 -5.04 -27.53
N HIS A 46 4.84 -6.08 -28.33
CA HIS A 46 5.94 -6.76 -29.04
C HIS A 46 6.03 -6.49 -30.54
N ASN A 47 4.95 -6.13 -31.23
CA ASN A 47 4.97 -6.07 -32.71
C ASN A 47 4.45 -4.76 -33.33
N GLU A 48 3.91 -3.82 -32.55
CA GLU A 48 3.37 -2.56 -33.10
C GLU A 48 3.91 -1.29 -32.44
N TRP A 49 4.70 -1.41 -31.36
CA TRP A 49 5.34 -0.25 -30.73
C TRP A 49 6.66 0.07 -31.45
N PRO A 50 6.85 1.24 -32.06
CA PRO A 50 8.06 1.58 -32.81
C PRO A 50 9.23 1.93 -31.86
N ALA A 51 9.63 1.00 -30.98
CA ALA A 51 10.65 1.24 -29.94
C ALA A 51 11.99 1.76 -30.49
N HIS A 52 12.33 1.37 -31.73
CA HIS A 52 13.57 1.75 -32.40
C HIS A 52 13.44 2.99 -33.30
N ASP A 53 12.23 3.55 -33.44
CA ASP A 53 11.98 4.78 -34.19
C ASP A 53 12.30 6.00 -33.31
N SER A 54 13.15 6.90 -33.80
CA SER A 54 13.61 8.07 -33.05
C SER A 54 12.48 9.02 -32.66
N GLU A 55 11.42 9.13 -33.46
CA GLU A 55 10.27 9.99 -33.17
C GLU A 55 9.45 9.42 -32.00
N TRP A 56 9.31 8.10 -31.93
CA TRP A 56 8.59 7.42 -30.84
C TRP A 56 9.43 7.26 -29.57
N GLN A 57 10.76 7.14 -29.69
CA GLN A 57 11.67 7.27 -28.54
C GLN A 57 11.55 8.66 -27.91
N ARG A 58 11.43 9.71 -28.73
CA ARG A 58 11.19 11.07 -28.24
C ARG A 58 9.84 11.20 -27.53
N VAL A 59 8.78 10.56 -28.04
CA VAL A 59 7.47 10.47 -27.35
C VAL A 59 7.61 9.87 -25.95
N SER A 60 8.28 8.72 -25.82
CA SER A 60 8.52 8.08 -24.53
C SER A 60 9.35 8.95 -23.59
N GLN A 61 10.39 9.61 -24.10
CA GLN A 61 11.29 10.41 -23.26
C GLN A 61 10.62 11.68 -22.74
N LEU A 62 9.90 12.43 -23.60
CA LEU A 62 9.12 13.60 -23.20
C LEU A 62 8.08 13.24 -22.13
N TYR A 63 7.39 12.11 -22.31
CA TYR A 63 6.38 11.65 -21.36
C TYR A 63 6.98 11.24 -20.01
N LYS A 64 8.11 10.51 -20.02
CA LYS A 64 8.85 10.15 -18.81
C LYS A 64 9.33 11.39 -18.05
N ASP A 65 9.78 12.42 -18.77
CA ASP A 65 10.30 13.66 -18.19
C ASP A 65 9.20 14.67 -17.83
N GLY A 66 7.92 14.32 -18.06
CA GLY A 66 6.76 15.14 -17.69
C GLY A 66 6.56 16.39 -18.57
N GLU A 67 7.17 16.44 -19.75
CA GLU A 67 7.12 17.54 -20.70
C GLU A 67 5.87 17.42 -21.61
N LEU A 68 4.68 17.48 -21.00
CA LEU A 68 3.42 17.19 -21.68
C LEU A 68 3.08 18.19 -22.80
N GLU A 69 3.38 19.47 -22.63
CA GLU A 69 3.15 20.49 -23.65
C GLU A 69 4.04 20.27 -24.88
N ALA A 70 5.33 20.01 -24.69
CA ALA A 70 6.25 19.67 -25.79
C ALA A 70 5.85 18.36 -26.49
N LEU A 71 5.28 17.41 -25.74
CA LEU A 71 4.76 16.17 -26.29
C LEU A 71 3.51 16.38 -27.17
N VAL A 72 2.62 17.31 -26.80
CA VAL A 72 1.48 17.71 -27.65
C VAL A 72 1.98 18.29 -28.97
N GLU A 73 2.95 19.20 -28.94
CA GLU A 73 3.54 19.79 -30.14
C GLU A 73 4.18 18.72 -31.04
N HIS A 74 4.95 17.80 -30.44
CA HIS A 74 5.63 16.72 -31.15
C HIS A 74 4.63 15.78 -31.84
N LEU A 75 3.62 15.28 -31.12
CA LEU A 75 2.59 14.40 -31.68
C LEU A 75 1.76 15.10 -32.77
N THR A 76 1.46 16.39 -32.60
CA THR A 76 0.76 17.18 -33.62
C THR A 76 1.60 17.32 -34.90
N SER A 77 2.91 17.55 -34.75
CA SER A 77 3.84 17.59 -35.89
C SER A 77 3.92 16.25 -36.60
N LEU A 78 4.02 15.14 -35.84
CA LEU A 78 4.08 13.78 -36.38
C LEU A 78 2.83 13.46 -37.22
N MET A 79 1.64 13.78 -36.71
CA MET A 79 0.37 13.59 -37.42
C MET A 79 0.27 14.39 -38.71
N ALA A 80 0.80 15.61 -38.73
CA ALA A 80 0.78 16.50 -39.89
C ALA A 80 1.74 16.04 -41.00
N LYS A 81 2.82 15.33 -40.64
CA LYS A 81 3.85 14.85 -41.57
C LYS A 81 3.60 13.45 -42.12
N THR A 82 2.95 12.59 -41.34
CA THR A 82 2.71 11.21 -41.76
C THR A 82 1.55 11.12 -42.74
N GLU A 83 1.70 10.33 -43.81
CA GLU A 83 0.60 9.90 -44.67
C GLU A 83 0.04 8.52 -44.25
N ASP A 84 0.78 7.78 -43.43
CA ASP A 84 0.39 6.45 -42.95
C ASP A 84 -0.77 6.54 -41.94
N PRO A 85 -1.95 5.96 -42.25
CA PRO A 85 -3.10 5.96 -41.35
C PRO A 85 -2.81 5.32 -39.99
N SER A 86 -1.95 4.28 -39.94
CA SER A 86 -1.64 3.56 -38.71
C SER A 86 -0.82 4.44 -37.74
N THR A 87 0.22 5.09 -38.26
CA THR A 87 1.00 6.09 -37.50
C THR A 87 0.12 7.26 -37.05
N ARG A 88 -0.77 7.75 -37.92
CA ARG A 88 -1.70 8.83 -37.57
C ARG A 88 -2.65 8.42 -36.45
N LEU A 89 -3.21 7.21 -36.51
CA LEU A 89 -4.07 6.66 -35.46
C LEU A 89 -3.31 6.52 -34.14
N LEU A 90 -2.10 5.96 -34.16
CA LEU A 90 -1.28 5.81 -32.95
C LEU A 90 -0.94 7.18 -32.31
N ALA A 91 -0.66 8.19 -33.14
CA ALA A 91 -0.39 9.54 -32.67
C ALA A 91 -1.64 10.21 -32.06
N LEU A 92 -2.82 10.05 -32.68
CA LEU A 92 -4.10 10.50 -32.12
C LEU A 92 -4.39 9.85 -30.76
N ARG A 93 -4.16 8.54 -30.63
CA ARG A 93 -4.37 7.81 -29.36
C ARG A 93 -3.45 8.32 -28.25
N ASN A 94 -2.16 8.50 -28.54
CA ASN A 94 -1.23 9.07 -27.57
C ASN A 94 -1.58 10.53 -27.23
N LEU A 95 -1.97 11.34 -28.21
CA LEU A 95 -2.33 12.73 -27.99
C LEU A 95 -3.57 12.86 -27.10
N ALA A 96 -4.60 12.03 -27.34
CA ALA A 96 -5.79 11.99 -26.49
C ALA A 96 -5.42 11.66 -25.04
N VAL A 97 -4.52 10.68 -24.81
CA VAL A 97 -4.01 10.34 -23.49
C VAL A 97 -3.29 11.52 -22.83
N VAL A 98 -2.49 12.28 -23.58
CA VAL A 98 -1.80 13.48 -23.05
C VAL A 98 -2.80 14.58 -22.69
N TYR A 99 -3.84 14.81 -23.50
CA TYR A 99 -4.90 15.76 -23.15
C TYR A 99 -5.66 15.35 -21.89
N LYS A 100 -5.90 14.04 -21.67
CA LYS A 100 -6.45 13.54 -20.40
C LYS A 100 -5.54 13.89 -19.22
N ASP A 101 -4.23 13.65 -19.35
CA ASP A 101 -3.24 13.92 -18.30
C ASP A 101 -3.11 15.44 -18.01
N LEU A 102 -3.35 16.29 -19.01
CA LEU A 102 -3.44 17.75 -18.86
C LEU A 102 -4.77 18.23 -18.25
N GLY A 103 -5.77 17.36 -18.10
CA GLY A 103 -7.13 17.69 -17.68
C GLY A 103 -7.99 18.36 -18.77
N GLN A 104 -7.51 18.37 -20.02
CA GLN A 104 -8.16 19.00 -21.17
C GLN A 104 -9.13 18.02 -21.85
N TRP A 105 -10.15 17.59 -21.10
CA TRP A 105 -11.06 16.51 -21.51
C TRP A 105 -11.84 16.81 -22.80
N SER A 106 -12.18 18.08 -23.08
CA SER A 106 -12.84 18.43 -24.34
C SER A 106 -11.93 18.16 -25.55
N LEU A 107 -10.64 18.50 -25.47
CA LEU A 107 -9.68 18.18 -26.53
C LEU A 107 -9.44 16.68 -26.65
N ALA A 108 -9.45 15.94 -25.52
CA ALA A 108 -9.38 14.49 -25.54
C ALA A 108 -10.58 13.87 -26.29
N VAL A 109 -11.81 14.34 -26.02
CA VAL A 109 -13.02 13.91 -26.75
C VAL A 109 -12.87 14.16 -28.25
N ASP A 110 -12.50 15.38 -28.65
CA ASP A 110 -12.34 15.72 -30.07
C ASP A 110 -11.26 14.86 -30.74
N THR A 111 -10.19 14.54 -30.02
CA THR A 111 -9.09 13.70 -30.53
C THR A 111 -9.51 12.23 -30.65
N TYR A 112 -10.29 11.70 -29.71
CA TYR A 112 -10.85 10.35 -29.81
C TYR A 112 -11.86 10.23 -30.95
N LEU A 113 -12.69 11.25 -31.20
CA LEU A 113 -13.61 11.25 -32.34
C LEU A 113 -12.84 11.14 -33.68
N LYS A 114 -11.75 11.89 -33.84
CA LYS A 114 -10.85 11.76 -35.02
C LYS A 114 -10.19 10.38 -35.12
N ALA A 115 -9.84 9.76 -33.99
CA ALA A 115 -9.29 8.41 -33.99
C ALA A 115 -10.34 7.38 -34.43
N ILE A 116 -11.59 7.54 -33.99
CA ILE A 116 -12.72 6.69 -34.35
C ILE A 116 -13.07 6.81 -35.84
N GLU A 117 -12.89 8.00 -36.45
CA GLU A 117 -13.04 8.16 -37.91
C GLU A 117 -12.07 7.25 -38.71
N LEU A 118 -10.93 6.86 -38.12
CA LEU A 118 -9.95 5.96 -38.74
C LEU A 118 -10.15 4.48 -38.38
N ALA A 119 -10.80 4.19 -37.25
CA ALA A 119 -10.96 2.83 -36.71
C ALA A 119 -12.22 2.74 -35.82
N ASP A 120 -13.41 2.76 -36.43
CA ASP A 120 -14.69 2.76 -35.70
C ASP A 120 -15.10 1.38 -35.16
N ASP A 121 -14.36 0.34 -35.53
CA ASP A 121 -14.49 -1.05 -35.12
C ASP A 121 -13.61 -1.39 -33.89
N ASP A 122 -12.77 -0.46 -33.43
CA ASP A 122 -11.92 -0.64 -32.24
C ASP A 122 -12.73 -0.36 -30.94
N PRO A 123 -13.07 -1.39 -30.14
CA PRO A 123 -13.85 -1.21 -28.91
C PRO A 123 -13.13 -0.32 -27.88
N GLN A 124 -11.80 -0.31 -27.85
CA GLN A 124 -11.04 0.46 -26.86
C GLN A 124 -11.16 1.97 -27.11
N LEU A 125 -11.25 2.42 -28.37
CA LEU A 125 -11.48 3.83 -28.68
C LEU A 125 -12.83 4.32 -28.15
N TRP A 126 -13.87 3.51 -28.30
CA TRP A 126 -15.20 3.81 -27.76
C TRP A 126 -15.21 3.82 -26.23
N LEU A 127 -14.50 2.88 -25.60
CA LEU A 127 -14.33 2.85 -24.14
C LEU A 127 -13.61 4.11 -23.64
N ASP A 128 -12.53 4.52 -24.29
CA ASP A 128 -11.76 5.70 -23.91
C ASP A 128 -12.55 7.00 -24.13
N LEU A 129 -13.30 7.11 -25.22
CA LEU A 129 -14.24 8.21 -25.47
C LEU A 129 -15.32 8.29 -24.38
N GLY A 130 -15.86 7.14 -23.98
CA GLY A 130 -16.84 7.07 -22.89
C GLY A 130 -16.27 7.59 -21.57
N TRP A 131 -15.02 7.23 -21.23
CA TRP A 131 -14.33 7.78 -20.05
C TRP A 131 -14.08 9.28 -20.15
N ALA A 132 -13.78 9.79 -21.35
CA ALA A 132 -13.61 11.22 -21.57
C ALA A 132 -14.93 11.99 -21.35
N TYR A 133 -16.06 11.47 -21.87
CA TYR A 133 -17.39 12.03 -21.58
C TYR A 133 -17.76 11.92 -20.09
N TYR A 134 -17.48 10.79 -19.46
CA TYR A 134 -17.75 10.58 -18.03
C TYR A 134 -17.00 11.61 -17.17
N SER A 135 -15.74 11.90 -17.53
CA SER A 135 -14.91 12.86 -16.81
C SER A 135 -15.38 14.31 -16.97
N LEU A 136 -16.17 14.61 -18.01
CA LEU A 136 -16.88 15.88 -18.22
C LEU A 136 -18.28 15.90 -17.58
N ALA A 137 -18.63 14.91 -16.77
CA ALA A 137 -19.98 14.70 -16.22
C ALA A 137 -21.10 14.56 -17.29
N ARG A 138 -20.74 14.21 -18.54
CA ARG A 138 -21.69 13.99 -19.65
C ARG A 138 -22.16 12.52 -19.67
N TYR A 139 -22.84 12.10 -18.60
CA TYR A 139 -23.15 10.69 -18.35
C TYR A 139 -23.94 9.98 -19.47
N PRO A 140 -24.95 10.59 -20.12
CA PRO A 140 -25.66 9.93 -21.23
C PRO A 140 -24.78 9.66 -22.45
N ALA A 141 -23.91 10.62 -22.82
CA ALA A 141 -22.96 10.44 -23.92
C ALA A 141 -21.89 9.39 -23.57
N ALA A 142 -21.45 9.37 -22.31
CA ALA A 142 -20.54 8.34 -21.81
C ALA A 142 -21.15 6.94 -21.93
N ALA A 143 -22.40 6.77 -21.47
CA ALA A 143 -23.12 5.50 -21.56
C ALA A 143 -23.26 5.02 -23.00
N ALA A 144 -23.63 5.90 -23.94
CA ALA A 144 -23.74 5.54 -25.35
C ALA A 144 -22.40 5.05 -25.96
N ALA A 145 -21.28 5.70 -25.61
CA ALA A 145 -19.96 5.26 -26.04
C ALA A 145 -19.57 3.90 -25.42
N PHE A 146 -19.85 3.68 -24.14
CA PHE A 146 -19.61 2.38 -23.49
C PHE A 146 -20.48 1.26 -24.08
N GLU A 147 -21.75 1.54 -24.38
CA GLU A 147 -22.65 0.60 -25.07
C GLU A 147 -22.10 0.24 -26.46
N ARG A 148 -21.56 1.20 -27.21
CA ARG A 148 -20.91 0.93 -28.49
C ARG A 148 -19.66 0.05 -28.34
N SER A 149 -18.81 0.31 -27.34
CA SER A 149 -17.69 -0.56 -26.99
C SER A 149 -18.15 -2.00 -26.68
N LEU A 150 -19.21 -2.16 -25.89
CA LEU A 150 -19.76 -3.47 -25.51
C LEU A 150 -20.44 -4.18 -26.69
N ALA A 151 -21.01 -3.44 -27.64
CA ALA A 151 -21.55 -4.03 -28.87
C ALA A 151 -20.44 -4.65 -29.75
N LEU A 152 -19.26 -4.02 -29.78
CA LEU A 152 -18.08 -4.51 -30.52
C LEU A 152 -17.37 -5.64 -29.75
N SER A 153 -17.29 -5.56 -28.42
CA SER A 153 -16.69 -6.59 -27.56
C SER A 153 -17.49 -6.74 -26.26
N PRO A 154 -18.40 -7.73 -26.17
CA PRO A 154 -19.35 -7.84 -25.05
C PRO A 154 -18.77 -8.28 -23.71
N ARG A 155 -17.62 -8.98 -23.69
CA ARG A 155 -17.05 -9.57 -22.47
C ARG A 155 -15.96 -8.68 -21.87
N GLN A 156 -16.33 -7.45 -21.51
CA GLN A 156 -15.41 -6.46 -20.95
C GLN A 156 -15.88 -5.98 -19.57
N PRO A 157 -15.39 -6.57 -18.46
CA PRO A 157 -15.75 -6.14 -17.10
C PRO A 157 -15.55 -4.65 -16.87
N GLN A 158 -14.45 -4.08 -17.38
CA GLN A 158 -14.15 -2.65 -17.29
C GLN A 158 -15.19 -1.76 -17.98
N ALA A 159 -15.70 -2.17 -19.15
CA ALA A 159 -16.70 -1.40 -19.89
C ALA A 159 -18.09 -1.51 -19.23
N LEU A 160 -18.44 -2.69 -18.70
CA LEU A 160 -19.67 -2.89 -17.93
C LEU A 160 -19.68 -2.05 -16.62
N VAL A 161 -18.56 -2.00 -15.90
CA VAL A 161 -18.42 -1.12 -14.72
C VAL A 161 -18.54 0.34 -15.12
N ALA A 162 -17.90 0.76 -16.21
CA ALA A 162 -17.96 2.14 -16.69
C ALA A 162 -19.39 2.56 -17.08
N LEU A 163 -20.09 1.67 -17.81
CA LEU A 163 -21.50 1.86 -18.17
C LEU A 163 -22.39 1.91 -16.92
N GLY A 164 -22.20 1.00 -15.97
CA GLY A 164 -22.91 0.99 -14.69
C GLY A 164 -22.68 2.28 -13.89
N ALA A 165 -21.45 2.77 -13.81
CA ALA A 165 -21.11 4.02 -13.14
C ALA A 165 -21.80 5.22 -13.81
N ALA A 166 -21.83 5.28 -15.15
CA ALA A 166 -22.51 6.34 -15.91
C ALA A 166 -24.04 6.29 -15.72
N LEU A 167 -24.64 5.12 -15.93
CA LEU A 167 -26.09 4.90 -15.78
C LEU A 167 -26.55 5.15 -14.35
N GLY A 168 -25.72 4.90 -13.35
CA GLY A 168 -26.07 5.13 -11.95
C GLY A 168 -26.57 6.56 -11.68
N HIS A 169 -26.12 7.55 -12.46
CA HIS A 169 -26.51 8.94 -12.30
C HIS A 169 -27.94 9.27 -12.77
N TYR A 170 -28.54 8.47 -13.65
CA TYR A 170 -29.86 8.80 -14.25
C TYR A 170 -30.77 7.60 -14.56
N ALA A 171 -30.24 6.37 -14.52
CA ALA A 171 -30.93 5.11 -14.80
C ALA A 171 -30.41 3.98 -13.88
N PRO A 172 -30.60 4.10 -12.55
CA PRO A 172 -29.96 3.21 -11.56
C PRO A 172 -30.31 1.73 -11.72
N GLU A 173 -31.53 1.37 -12.13
CA GLU A 173 -31.89 -0.04 -12.37
C GLU A 173 -31.10 -0.68 -13.51
N ARG A 174 -30.88 0.07 -14.61
CA ARG A 174 -30.02 -0.40 -15.71
C ARG A 174 -28.56 -0.50 -15.26
N ALA A 175 -28.12 0.37 -14.34
CA ALA A 175 -26.78 0.30 -13.77
C ALA A 175 -26.55 -0.99 -13.00
N LEU A 176 -27.51 -1.41 -12.16
CA LEU A 176 -27.42 -2.64 -11.37
C LEU A 176 -27.17 -3.87 -12.24
N SER A 177 -27.94 -4.02 -13.34
CA SER A 177 -27.78 -5.16 -14.27
C SER A 177 -26.37 -5.24 -14.87
N ASN A 178 -25.80 -4.12 -15.31
CA ASN A 178 -24.45 -4.09 -15.88
C ASN A 178 -23.37 -4.36 -14.82
N LEU A 179 -23.53 -3.84 -13.60
CA LEU A 179 -22.57 -4.04 -12.51
C LEU A 179 -22.55 -5.49 -12.02
N LEU A 180 -23.72 -6.13 -11.94
CA LEU A 180 -23.83 -7.56 -11.62
C LEU A 180 -23.17 -8.40 -12.72
N GLN A 181 -23.41 -8.10 -14.00
CA GLN A 181 -22.73 -8.79 -15.10
C GLN A 181 -21.21 -8.59 -15.07
N ALA A 182 -20.72 -7.41 -14.69
CA ALA A 182 -19.28 -7.18 -14.53
C ALA A 182 -18.67 -8.04 -13.42
N ILE A 183 -19.40 -8.19 -12.30
CA ILE A 183 -19.02 -9.04 -11.18
C ILE A 183 -19.02 -10.53 -11.59
N ASP A 184 -19.98 -10.96 -12.40
CA ASP A 184 -20.03 -12.33 -12.90
C ASP A 184 -18.84 -12.64 -13.82
N LEU A 185 -18.37 -11.67 -14.60
CA LEU A 185 -17.20 -11.83 -15.46
C LEU A 185 -15.86 -11.73 -14.71
N ASP A 186 -15.76 -10.85 -13.71
CA ASP A 186 -14.58 -10.71 -12.86
C ASP A 186 -14.99 -10.49 -11.39
N PRO A 187 -15.15 -11.59 -10.62
CA PRO A 187 -15.48 -11.52 -9.21
C PRO A 187 -14.41 -10.84 -8.36
N GLY A 188 -13.18 -10.65 -8.86
CA GLY A 188 -12.10 -9.96 -8.17
C GLY A 188 -12.17 -8.43 -8.29
N TYR A 189 -13.07 -7.89 -9.11
CA TYR A 189 -13.07 -6.47 -9.45
C TYR A 189 -13.72 -5.59 -8.38
N ALA A 190 -12.93 -5.16 -7.38
CA ALA A 190 -13.42 -4.37 -6.24
C ALA A 190 -14.22 -3.11 -6.62
N ILE A 191 -13.89 -2.44 -7.73
CA ILE A 191 -14.61 -1.25 -8.19
C ILE A 191 -16.04 -1.57 -8.64
N ALA A 192 -16.31 -2.75 -9.20
CA ALA A 192 -17.66 -3.14 -9.57
C ALA A 192 -18.59 -3.19 -8.34
N TYR A 193 -18.11 -3.79 -7.25
CA TYR A 193 -18.83 -3.82 -5.96
C TYR A 193 -18.96 -2.44 -5.33
N ARG A 194 -17.93 -1.58 -5.43
CA ARG A 194 -18.02 -0.19 -4.97
C ARG A 194 -19.13 0.57 -5.69
N GLU A 195 -19.14 0.53 -7.02
CA GLU A 195 -20.15 1.24 -7.81
C GLU A 195 -21.54 0.66 -7.55
N LEU A 196 -21.66 -0.67 -7.39
CA LEU A 196 -22.91 -1.33 -7.01
C LEU A 196 -23.45 -0.80 -5.67
N GLY A 197 -22.59 -0.71 -4.66
CA GLY A 197 -22.97 -0.15 -3.36
C GLY A 197 -23.40 1.31 -3.43
N LEU A 198 -22.73 2.13 -4.25
CA LEU A 198 -23.12 3.53 -4.46
C LEU A 198 -24.47 3.67 -5.18
N VAL A 199 -24.82 2.75 -6.09
CA VAL A 199 -26.13 2.74 -6.73
C VAL A 199 -27.21 2.29 -5.74
N TYR A 200 -26.97 1.24 -4.95
CA TYR A 200 -27.90 0.80 -3.91
C TYR A 200 -28.16 1.87 -2.85
N ASP A 201 -27.11 2.58 -2.41
CA ASP A 201 -27.21 3.69 -1.47
C ASP A 201 -28.13 4.81 -2.01
N ARG A 202 -27.96 5.20 -3.28
CA ARG A 202 -28.84 6.17 -3.96
C ARG A 202 -30.29 5.72 -4.08
N LEU A 203 -30.53 4.41 -4.19
CA LEU A 203 -31.86 3.81 -4.21
C LEU A 203 -32.47 3.63 -2.81
N GLY A 204 -31.74 3.95 -1.74
CA GLY A 204 -32.18 3.70 -0.36
C GLY A 204 -32.15 2.22 0.04
N ARG A 205 -31.48 1.36 -0.74
CA ARG A 205 -31.33 -0.08 -0.52
C ARG A 205 -30.14 -0.35 0.41
N THR A 206 -30.28 0.07 1.67
CA THR A 206 -29.16 0.14 2.64
C THR A 206 -28.52 -1.22 2.92
N ALA A 207 -29.30 -2.29 3.00
CA ALA A 207 -28.77 -3.63 3.29
C ALA A 207 -27.85 -4.12 2.16
N GLU A 208 -28.30 -3.97 0.91
CA GLU A 208 -27.52 -4.34 -0.27
C GLU A 208 -26.32 -3.42 -0.48
N ALA A 209 -26.43 -2.13 -0.12
CA ALA A 209 -25.30 -1.21 -0.14
C ALA A 209 -24.20 -1.64 0.82
N ILE A 210 -24.55 -2.01 2.06
CA ILE A 210 -23.59 -2.55 3.04
C ILE A 210 -22.90 -3.79 2.49
N GLU A 211 -23.65 -4.76 1.98
CA GLU A 211 -23.09 -5.99 1.43
C GLU A 211 -22.11 -5.70 0.28
N ALA A 212 -22.48 -4.81 -0.64
CA ALA A 212 -21.64 -4.43 -1.75
C ALA A 212 -20.35 -3.71 -1.28
N PHE A 213 -20.44 -2.79 -0.32
CA PHE A 213 -19.27 -2.12 0.24
C PHE A 213 -18.34 -3.06 1.02
N GLU A 214 -18.88 -3.99 1.81
CA GLU A 214 -18.09 -5.01 2.46
C GLU A 214 -17.39 -5.92 1.44
N ASN A 215 -18.09 -6.31 0.37
CA ASN A 215 -17.51 -7.10 -0.71
C ASN A 215 -16.38 -6.36 -1.43
N ALA A 216 -16.53 -5.05 -1.67
CA ALA A 216 -15.49 -4.21 -2.24
C ALA A 216 -14.25 -4.16 -1.34
N LEU A 217 -14.42 -3.94 -0.03
CA LEU A 217 -13.33 -3.91 0.95
C LEU A 217 -12.64 -5.26 1.15
N ARG A 218 -13.37 -6.38 1.02
CA ARG A 218 -12.77 -7.73 1.03
C ARG A 218 -11.79 -7.94 -0.13
N ARG A 219 -12.05 -7.32 -1.28
CA ARG A 219 -11.24 -7.43 -2.51
C ARG A 219 -10.15 -6.38 -2.57
N ASP A 220 -10.45 -5.16 -2.13
CA ASP A 220 -9.47 -4.09 -1.98
C ASP A 220 -9.74 -3.27 -0.72
N GLY A 221 -9.02 -3.58 0.35
CA GLY A 221 -9.08 -2.81 1.59
C GLY A 221 -8.59 -1.37 1.45
N GLY A 222 -7.87 -1.04 0.37
CA GLY A 222 -7.41 0.31 0.06
C GLY A 222 -8.54 1.32 -0.16
N LEU A 223 -9.77 0.85 -0.41
CA LEU A 223 -10.97 1.67 -0.56
C LEU A 223 -11.48 2.22 0.79
N THR A 224 -10.58 2.81 1.59
CA THR A 224 -10.81 3.36 2.94
C THR A 224 -12.10 4.15 3.10
N ARG A 225 -12.44 4.96 2.10
CA ARG A 225 -13.61 5.84 2.14
C ARG A 225 -14.92 5.07 2.27
N LEU A 226 -14.96 3.79 1.88
CA LEU A 226 -16.11 2.91 2.10
C LEU A 226 -16.46 2.74 3.57
N HIS A 227 -15.50 2.90 4.49
CA HIS A 227 -15.80 2.89 5.93
C HIS A 227 -16.68 4.07 6.37
N VAL A 228 -16.67 5.20 5.65
CA VAL A 228 -17.58 6.32 5.93
C VAL A 228 -19.02 5.93 5.62
N TYR A 229 -19.24 5.31 4.46
CA TYR A 229 -20.57 4.82 4.05
C TYR A 229 -21.06 3.72 5.00
N LEU A 230 -20.20 2.75 5.31
CA LEU A 230 -20.53 1.67 6.25
C LEU A 230 -20.83 2.19 7.66
N ALA A 231 -20.05 3.14 8.19
CA ALA A 231 -20.28 3.69 9.53
C ALA A 231 -21.66 4.33 9.64
N ARG A 232 -22.02 5.18 8.68
CA ARG A 232 -23.34 5.83 8.62
C ARG A 232 -24.48 4.81 8.41
N ALA A 233 -24.29 3.84 7.54
CA ALA A 233 -25.29 2.82 7.25
C ALA A 233 -25.56 1.91 8.47
N TYR A 234 -24.52 1.44 9.16
CA TYR A 234 -24.68 0.65 10.39
C TYR A 234 -25.27 1.48 11.53
N GLU A 235 -24.88 2.75 11.68
CA GLU A 235 -25.47 3.64 12.69
C GLU A 235 -26.97 3.84 12.43
N ALA A 236 -27.36 4.06 11.17
CA ALA A 236 -28.77 4.17 10.79
C ALA A 236 -29.57 2.88 11.03
N GLN A 237 -28.93 1.71 10.95
CA GLN A 237 -29.53 0.41 11.29
C GLN A 237 -29.51 0.11 12.81
N GLY A 238 -28.83 0.91 13.63
CA GLY A 238 -28.65 0.66 15.06
C GLY A 238 -27.59 -0.40 15.40
N ASP A 239 -26.80 -0.89 14.44
CA ASP A 239 -25.67 -1.79 14.69
C ASP A 239 -24.46 -0.97 15.20
N LEU A 240 -24.53 -0.56 16.47
CA LEU A 240 -23.53 0.29 17.11
C LEU A 240 -22.13 -0.33 17.10
N ARG A 241 -22.03 -1.67 17.13
CA ARG A 241 -20.74 -2.38 17.15
C ARG A 241 -20.05 -2.27 15.79
N LYS A 242 -20.76 -2.56 14.70
CA LYS A 242 -20.19 -2.42 13.35
C LYS A 242 -19.96 -0.95 12.99
N ALA A 243 -20.88 -0.06 13.40
CA ALA A 243 -20.71 1.39 13.22
C ALA A 243 -19.42 1.89 13.89
N TRP A 244 -19.19 1.54 15.16
CA TRP A 244 -17.97 1.92 15.87
C TRP A 244 -16.71 1.38 15.19
N SER A 245 -16.72 0.11 14.79
CA SER A 245 -15.59 -0.49 14.06
C SER A 245 -15.29 0.23 12.74
N ALA A 246 -16.33 0.62 11.99
CA ALA A 246 -16.17 1.39 10.76
C ALA A 246 -15.65 2.81 11.04
N TYR A 247 -16.17 3.51 12.05
CA TYR A 247 -15.68 4.83 12.46
C TYR A 247 -14.20 4.81 12.88
N GLN A 248 -13.74 3.78 13.59
CA GLN A 248 -12.32 3.64 13.95
C GLN A 248 -11.42 3.54 12.70
N LYS A 249 -11.91 2.91 11.64
CA LYS A 249 -11.18 2.75 10.37
C LYS A 249 -11.21 4.00 9.47
N THR A 250 -11.95 5.05 9.84
CA THR A 250 -11.94 6.33 9.11
C THR A 250 -10.80 7.26 9.53
N SER A 251 -9.87 6.83 10.40
CA SER A 251 -8.78 7.67 10.93
C SER A 251 -8.01 8.45 9.86
N LEU A 252 -7.73 7.82 8.72
CA LEU A 252 -7.08 8.43 7.55
C LEU A 252 -7.89 9.53 6.85
N VAL A 253 -9.21 9.41 6.91
CA VAL A 253 -10.16 10.30 6.24
C VAL A 253 -10.55 11.44 7.18
N ARG A 254 -10.95 11.13 8.42
CA ARG A 254 -11.40 12.10 9.43
C ARG A 254 -10.34 13.14 9.82
N THR A 255 -9.05 12.86 9.58
CA THR A 255 -7.98 13.83 9.79
C THR A 255 -8.11 15.04 8.86
N TYR A 256 -8.75 14.86 7.70
CA TYR A 256 -8.83 15.86 6.63
C TYR A 256 -10.28 16.17 6.20
N ASP A 257 -11.23 15.29 6.51
CA ASP A 257 -12.66 15.47 6.24
C ASP A 257 -13.40 15.85 7.54
N LYS A 258 -13.74 17.14 7.66
CA LYS A 258 -14.38 17.71 8.86
C LYS A 258 -15.72 17.04 9.18
N GLN A 259 -16.50 16.69 8.15
CA GLN A 259 -17.79 16.05 8.36
C GLN A 259 -17.62 14.67 8.98
N VAL A 260 -16.65 13.88 8.51
CA VAL A 260 -16.38 12.55 9.09
C VAL A 260 -15.91 12.65 10.54
N ALA A 261 -15.13 13.68 10.88
CA ALA A 261 -14.72 13.94 12.26
C ALA A 261 -15.92 14.30 13.17
N GLU A 262 -16.82 15.15 12.69
CA GLU A 262 -18.05 15.54 13.38
C GLU A 262 -19.00 14.36 13.56
N ASP A 263 -19.21 13.54 12.52
CA ASP A 263 -20.02 12.32 12.59
C ASP A 263 -19.46 11.36 13.65
N THR A 264 -18.13 11.14 13.65
CA THR A 264 -17.47 10.27 14.63
C THR A 264 -17.62 10.83 16.06
N ALA A 265 -17.43 12.14 16.24
CA ALA A 265 -17.57 12.78 17.55
C ALA A 265 -19.02 12.71 18.05
N SER A 266 -20.00 12.94 17.17
CA SER A 266 -21.41 12.79 17.49
C SER A 266 -21.75 11.35 17.87
N PHE A 267 -21.21 10.35 17.17
CA PHE A 267 -21.43 8.95 17.50
C PHE A 267 -20.91 8.64 18.91
N VAL A 268 -19.70 9.08 19.23
CA VAL A 268 -19.08 8.86 20.56
C VAL A 268 -19.92 9.51 21.67
N ALA A 269 -20.30 10.78 21.49
CA ALA A 269 -21.08 11.52 22.48
C ALA A 269 -22.46 10.89 22.75
N LYS A 270 -23.12 10.34 21.73
CA LYS A 270 -24.43 9.70 21.85
C LYS A 270 -24.38 8.29 22.46
N ASN A 271 -23.22 7.61 22.40
CA ASN A 271 -23.10 6.18 22.70
C ASN A 271 -22.09 5.86 23.81
N GLU A 272 -21.84 6.78 24.75
CA GLU A 272 -20.83 6.63 25.81
C GLU A 272 -20.97 5.34 26.64
N SER A 273 -22.19 5.00 27.05
CA SER A 273 -22.47 3.79 27.83
C SER A 273 -22.20 2.49 27.04
N PHE A 274 -22.44 2.51 25.73
CA PHE A 274 -22.07 1.41 24.84
C PHE A 274 -20.54 1.28 24.73
N LEU A 275 -19.83 2.38 24.54
CA LEU A 275 -18.37 2.39 24.42
C LEU A 275 -17.69 1.92 25.71
N ARG A 276 -18.22 2.28 26.88
CA ARG A 276 -17.72 1.77 28.16
C ARG A 276 -17.83 0.24 28.26
N ARG A 277 -18.96 -0.33 27.85
CA ARG A 277 -19.14 -1.80 27.81
C ARG A 277 -18.20 -2.47 26.79
N MET A 278 -17.91 -1.80 25.68
CA MET A 278 -16.91 -2.28 24.71
C MET A 278 -15.51 -2.32 25.31
N GLU A 279 -15.09 -1.30 26.06
CA GLU A 279 -13.79 -1.31 26.77
C GLU A 279 -13.74 -2.42 27.84
N GLU A 280 -14.82 -2.64 28.58
CA GLU A 280 -14.93 -3.77 29.52
C GLU A 280 -14.80 -5.12 28.80
N GLN A 281 -15.34 -5.25 27.59
CA GLN A 281 -15.16 -6.44 26.76
C GLN A 281 -13.73 -6.55 26.23
N GLU A 282 -13.11 -5.47 25.75
CA GLU A 282 -11.69 -5.45 25.34
C GLU A 282 -10.79 -5.89 26.51
N ALA A 283 -11.09 -5.49 27.74
CA ALA A 283 -10.38 -5.95 28.93
C ALA A 283 -10.51 -7.47 29.17
N LYS A 284 -11.70 -8.03 28.98
CA LYS A 284 -11.90 -9.50 29.04
C LYS A 284 -11.17 -10.22 27.92
N ASP A 285 -11.18 -9.65 26.72
CA ASP A 285 -10.47 -10.22 25.55
C ASP A 285 -8.95 -10.23 25.82
N ARG A 286 -8.38 -9.16 26.39
CA ARG A 286 -6.98 -9.12 26.86
C ARG A 286 -6.69 -10.24 27.85
N ALA A 287 -7.53 -10.40 28.87
CA ALA A 287 -7.37 -11.44 29.91
C ALA A 287 -7.50 -12.87 29.34
N SER A 288 -8.20 -13.04 28.22
CA SER A 288 -8.37 -14.34 27.55
C SER A 288 -7.18 -14.77 26.70
N LEU A 289 -6.21 -13.88 26.44
CA LEU A 289 -5.02 -14.19 25.65
C LEU A 289 -4.20 -15.29 26.34
N LYS A 290 -4.11 -16.45 25.69
CA LYS A 290 -3.28 -17.55 26.16
C LYS A 290 -1.80 -17.24 25.94
N LEU A 291 -1.08 -17.02 27.04
CA LEU A 291 0.38 -16.96 27.03
C LEU A 291 0.91 -18.36 26.70
N ARG A 292 1.93 -18.45 25.85
CA ARG A 292 2.54 -19.73 25.45
C ARG A 292 4.06 -19.64 25.50
N GLU A 293 4.69 -20.75 25.87
CA GLU A 293 6.12 -20.92 25.70
C GLU A 293 6.47 -21.24 24.24
N VAL A 294 7.74 -21.08 23.91
CA VAL A 294 8.30 -21.35 22.58
C VAL A 294 9.51 -22.27 22.69
N THR A 295 9.78 -23.01 21.63
CA THR A 295 11.05 -23.75 21.51
C THR A 295 12.21 -22.75 21.49
N PRO A 296 13.18 -22.82 22.42
CA PRO A 296 14.35 -21.95 22.39
C PRO A 296 15.13 -22.12 21.10
N LEU A 297 15.63 -21.01 20.55
CA LEU A 297 16.56 -20.98 19.43
C LEU A 297 17.82 -20.26 19.89
N SER A 298 18.97 -20.89 19.71
CA SER A 298 20.27 -20.30 20.00
C SER A 298 21.20 -20.61 18.83
N VAL A 299 21.64 -19.55 18.14
CA VAL A 299 22.54 -19.65 17.00
C VAL A 299 23.84 -18.93 17.35
N PRO A 300 24.95 -19.66 17.56
CA PRO A 300 26.23 -19.06 17.88
C PRO A 300 26.65 -18.02 16.82
N GLY A 301 27.11 -16.86 17.27
CA GLY A 301 27.55 -15.77 16.38
C GLY A 301 26.43 -14.91 15.78
N ALA A 302 25.16 -15.28 15.95
CA ALA A 302 24.05 -14.42 15.56
C ALA A 302 24.01 -13.14 16.43
N PRO A 303 23.97 -11.93 15.83
CA PRO A 303 23.92 -10.69 16.61
C PRO A 303 22.55 -10.48 17.26
N GLU A 304 22.52 -9.75 18.38
CA GLU A 304 21.28 -9.21 18.93
C GLU A 304 20.73 -8.10 18.02
N VAL A 305 19.42 -8.10 17.84
CA VAL A 305 18.65 -7.09 17.11
C VAL A 305 17.74 -6.38 18.10
N ARG A 306 17.79 -5.05 18.10
CA ARG A 306 16.92 -4.19 18.92
C ARG A 306 15.79 -3.66 18.05
N VAL A 307 14.57 -4.11 18.30
CA VAL A 307 13.37 -3.77 17.51
C VAL A 307 12.50 -2.78 18.29
N GLY A 308 12.33 -1.57 17.76
CA GLY A 308 11.38 -0.59 18.31
C GLY A 308 9.94 -1.02 18.05
N LEU A 309 9.21 -1.40 19.10
CA LEU A 309 7.81 -1.88 19.01
C LEU A 309 6.79 -0.75 19.14
N MET A 310 7.05 0.22 20.02
CA MET A 310 6.16 1.36 20.27
C MET A 310 7.00 2.60 20.58
N GLU A 311 6.55 3.76 20.11
CA GLU A 311 7.14 5.06 20.44
C GLU A 311 6.05 6.03 20.88
N LYS A 312 6.42 6.97 21.76
CA LYS A 312 5.50 7.97 22.34
C LYS A 312 4.28 7.33 23.04
N ALA A 313 4.47 6.13 23.61
CA ALA A 313 3.41 5.44 24.34
C ALA A 313 3.21 6.10 25.71
N GLU A 314 1.96 6.41 26.06
CA GLU A 314 1.60 6.89 27.39
C GLU A 314 1.37 5.72 28.36
N ILE A 315 0.81 4.63 27.85
CA ILE A 315 0.50 3.41 28.57
C ILE A 315 1.02 2.23 27.73
N ILE A 316 1.65 1.25 28.38
CA ILE A 316 2.02 -0.03 27.77
C ILE A 316 1.46 -1.13 28.67
N ARG A 317 0.78 -2.13 28.11
CA ARG A 317 0.26 -3.28 28.85
C ARG A 317 1.02 -4.53 28.47
N MET A 318 1.49 -5.29 29.46
CA MET A 318 2.34 -6.46 29.23
C MET A 318 1.99 -7.62 30.18
N ALA A 319 2.25 -8.84 29.73
CA ALA A 319 2.24 -10.05 30.56
C ALA A 319 3.33 -11.01 30.06
N TRP A 320 3.61 -12.09 30.78
CA TRP A 320 4.66 -13.04 30.42
C TRP A 320 4.31 -14.47 30.81
N SER A 321 4.79 -15.44 30.03
CA SER A 321 4.45 -16.86 30.22
C SER A 321 5.23 -17.53 31.35
N GLY A 322 6.43 -17.03 31.69
CA GLY A 322 7.26 -17.52 32.79
C GLY A 322 7.89 -16.36 33.58
N PRO A 323 8.56 -16.63 34.71
CA PRO A 323 9.13 -15.60 35.58
C PRO A 323 10.07 -14.64 34.84
N VAL A 324 10.03 -13.36 35.21
CA VAL A 324 10.90 -12.32 34.65
C VAL A 324 11.68 -11.60 35.74
N GLU A 325 12.93 -11.27 35.43
CA GLU A 325 13.73 -10.30 36.17
C GLU A 325 13.52 -8.90 35.59
N VAL A 326 13.19 -7.94 36.44
CA VAL A 326 13.24 -6.52 36.11
C VAL A 326 14.57 -5.97 36.59
N SER A 327 15.36 -5.39 35.68
CA SER A 327 16.69 -4.89 35.98
C SER A 327 16.97 -3.54 35.35
N ARG A 328 18.00 -2.86 35.84
CA ARG A 328 18.51 -1.60 35.28
C ARG A 328 20.02 -1.68 35.15
N TRP A 329 20.52 -1.55 33.91
CA TRP A 329 21.94 -1.73 33.61
C TRP A 329 22.50 -3.06 34.14
N GLY A 330 21.71 -4.13 34.01
CA GLY A 330 22.04 -5.47 34.52
C GLY A 330 21.96 -5.63 36.04
N ARG A 331 21.54 -4.61 36.80
CA ARG A 331 21.32 -4.72 38.25
C ARG A 331 19.85 -5.10 38.51
N PRO A 332 19.57 -6.25 39.15
CA PRO A 332 18.20 -6.66 39.45
C PRO A 332 17.49 -5.65 40.37
N ILE A 333 16.21 -5.40 40.10
CA ILE A 333 15.31 -4.55 40.89
C ILE A 333 14.22 -5.40 41.53
N ALA A 334 13.60 -6.28 40.74
CA ALA A 334 12.51 -7.14 41.19
C ALA A 334 12.46 -8.41 40.35
N ARG A 335 11.87 -9.46 40.92
CA ARG A 335 11.51 -10.69 40.21
C ARG A 335 10.00 -10.81 40.22
N LEU A 336 9.39 -10.93 39.04
CA LEU A 336 7.94 -10.91 38.88
C LEU A 336 7.44 -12.25 38.33
N GLN A 337 6.34 -12.73 38.89
CA GLN A 337 5.72 -14.02 38.52
C GLN A 337 4.75 -13.86 37.34
N PRO A 338 4.53 -14.91 36.51
CA PRO A 338 3.57 -14.89 35.41
C PRO A 338 2.11 -14.83 35.91
N GLY A 339 1.18 -14.58 34.98
CA GLY A 339 -0.27 -14.70 35.22
C GLY A 339 -1.04 -13.40 35.48
N LYS A 340 -0.37 -12.26 35.60
CA LYS A 340 -1.01 -10.94 35.72
C LYS A 340 -0.68 -10.04 34.52
N ILE A 341 -1.61 -9.13 34.19
CA ILE A 341 -1.37 -8.04 33.23
C ILE A 341 -0.82 -6.84 34.00
N TRP A 342 0.32 -6.33 33.55
CA TRP A 342 1.00 -5.17 34.10
C TRP A 342 0.79 -3.95 33.20
N VAL A 343 0.32 -2.86 33.80
CA VAL A 343 0.18 -1.53 33.21
C VAL A 343 1.44 -0.73 33.54
N VAL A 344 2.16 -0.36 32.50
CA VAL A 344 3.35 0.47 32.56
C VAL A 344 2.96 1.89 32.25
N THR A 345 3.35 2.81 33.13
CA THR A 345 3.17 4.26 32.96
C THR A 345 4.47 4.99 33.31
N ARG A 346 4.53 6.30 33.05
CA ARG A 346 5.68 7.12 33.44
C ARG A 346 5.28 8.42 34.12
N LYS A 347 6.14 8.88 35.02
CA LYS A 347 6.17 10.25 35.54
C LYS A 347 7.59 10.80 35.45
N GLY A 348 7.81 11.76 34.54
CA GLY A 348 9.16 12.21 34.21
C GLY A 348 10.00 11.05 33.65
N ASN A 349 11.12 10.74 34.30
CA ASN A 349 12.03 9.62 33.95
C ASN A 349 11.85 8.37 34.82
N VAL A 350 10.81 8.34 35.66
CA VAL A 350 10.45 7.16 36.47
C VAL A 350 9.36 6.39 35.75
N ILE A 351 9.59 5.10 35.58
CA ILE A 351 8.64 4.12 35.07
C ILE A 351 8.00 3.44 36.28
N THR A 352 6.67 3.32 36.24
CA THR A 352 5.89 2.56 37.22
C THR A 352 5.22 1.40 36.48
N MET A 353 5.33 0.20 37.02
CA MET A 353 4.63 -1.00 36.55
C MET A 353 3.69 -1.45 37.67
N ALA A 354 2.39 -1.41 37.42
CA ALA A 354 1.37 -1.87 38.36
C ALA A 354 0.48 -2.93 37.71
N THR A 355 0.02 -3.92 38.45
CA THR A 355 -0.93 -4.91 37.93
C THR A 355 -2.30 -4.28 37.68
N GLU A 356 -3.06 -4.74 36.69
CA GLU A 356 -4.41 -4.18 36.38
C GLU A 356 -5.39 -4.30 37.56
N ASP A 357 -5.19 -5.28 38.44
CA ASP A 357 -5.93 -5.45 39.70
C ASP A 357 -5.46 -4.52 40.84
N GLY A 358 -4.34 -3.81 40.66
CA GLY A 358 -3.74 -2.92 41.64
C GLY A 358 -3.02 -3.59 42.81
N GLU A 359 -2.87 -4.92 42.82
CA GLU A 359 -2.29 -5.66 43.95
C GLU A 359 -0.77 -5.58 44.04
N SER A 360 -0.08 -5.26 42.95
CA SER A 360 1.39 -5.21 42.90
C SER A 360 1.86 -4.01 42.11
N GLU A 361 2.90 -3.34 42.63
CA GLU A 361 3.51 -2.18 41.99
C GLU A 361 5.03 -2.21 42.20
N ILE A 362 5.76 -1.88 41.15
CA ILE A 362 7.19 -1.55 41.22
C ILE A 362 7.45 -0.25 40.46
N SER A 363 8.51 0.47 40.85
CA SER A 363 8.96 1.64 40.11
C SER A 363 10.48 1.73 40.02
N GLY A 364 10.96 2.36 38.97
CA GLY A 364 12.39 2.52 38.72
C GLY A 364 12.68 3.61 37.70
N LYS A 365 13.87 4.19 37.77
CA LYS A 365 14.33 5.15 36.75
C LYS A 365 14.62 4.41 35.45
N ALA A 366 14.24 4.98 34.30
CA ALA A 366 14.60 4.41 33.01
C ALA A 366 16.13 4.40 32.77
N PRO A 367 16.64 3.53 31.88
CA PRO A 367 15.93 2.43 31.23
C PRO A 367 15.64 1.28 32.22
N LEU A 368 14.56 0.53 31.99
CA LEU A 368 14.26 -0.73 32.67
C LEU A 368 14.25 -1.87 31.66
N GLN A 369 14.89 -2.99 32.00
CA GLN A 369 14.84 -4.22 31.21
C GLN A 369 13.96 -5.24 31.92
N ILE A 370 13.17 -5.97 31.14
CA ILE A 370 12.35 -7.10 31.56
C ILE A 370 12.93 -8.32 30.85
N VAL A 371 13.59 -9.18 31.60
CA VAL A 371 14.37 -10.31 31.11
C VAL A 371 13.70 -11.60 31.55
N PRO A 372 13.18 -12.43 30.61
CA PRO A 372 12.70 -13.76 30.98
C PRO A 372 13.82 -14.61 31.55
N GLU A 373 13.55 -15.35 32.62
CA GLU A 373 14.54 -16.25 33.22
C GLU A 373 14.76 -17.52 32.38
N GLU A 374 13.71 -17.96 31.68
CA GLU A 374 13.76 -19.12 30.79
C GLU A 374 13.71 -18.68 29.32
N PRO A 375 14.61 -19.17 28.45
CA PRO A 375 14.60 -18.84 27.02
C PRO A 375 13.32 -19.25 26.28
N SER A 376 12.53 -20.17 26.83
CA SER A 376 11.23 -20.58 26.27
C SER A 376 10.11 -19.58 26.57
N SER A 377 10.32 -18.65 27.51
CA SER A 377 9.29 -17.72 27.94
C SER A 377 9.03 -16.62 26.91
N THR A 378 7.77 -16.25 26.75
CA THR A 378 7.34 -15.14 25.89
C THR A 378 6.78 -13.98 26.70
N ILE A 379 6.88 -12.78 26.13
CA ILE A 379 6.29 -11.56 26.68
C ILE A 379 5.16 -11.10 25.76
N ALA A 380 3.94 -11.04 26.30
CA ALA A 380 2.79 -10.42 25.66
C ALA A 380 2.86 -8.90 25.77
N VAL A 381 2.53 -8.21 24.69
CA VAL A 381 2.27 -6.77 24.64
C VAL A 381 0.86 -6.59 24.08
N TYR A 382 0.03 -5.88 24.84
CA TYR A 382 -1.39 -5.68 24.52
C TYR A 382 -1.63 -4.32 23.86
N ASP A 383 -2.81 -4.18 23.28
CA ASP A 383 -3.30 -2.96 22.62
C ASP A 383 -2.31 -2.32 21.63
N MET A 384 -1.50 -3.14 20.94
CA MET A 384 -0.55 -2.65 19.95
C MET A 384 -1.30 -2.11 18.73
N GLU A 385 -1.08 -0.84 18.40
CA GLU A 385 -1.61 -0.23 17.18
C GLU A 385 -0.83 -0.74 15.97
N LEU A 386 -1.44 -1.62 15.19
CA LEU A 386 -0.94 -2.02 13.89
C LEU A 386 -1.45 -1.05 12.82
N GLY A 387 -0.56 -0.64 11.91
CA GLY A 387 -0.98 0.12 10.72
C GLY A 387 -1.57 1.49 11.05
N ARG A 388 -1.09 2.18 12.09
CA ARG A 388 -1.57 3.52 12.44
C ARG A 388 -1.54 4.44 11.22
N GLY A 389 -2.69 5.01 10.86
CA GLY A 389 -2.82 5.82 9.65
C GLY A 389 -2.90 5.01 8.35
N TYR A 390 -3.33 3.74 8.41
CA TYR A 390 -3.65 2.92 7.24
C TYR A 390 -5.06 2.35 7.34
N PHE A 391 -5.60 1.88 6.22
CA PHE A 391 -6.94 1.29 6.13
C PHE A 391 -7.12 0.03 6.96
N TYR A 392 -6.01 -0.66 7.22
CA TYR A 392 -5.94 -1.88 8.02
C TYR A 392 -5.60 -1.59 9.50
N ALA A 393 -5.68 -0.33 9.94
CA ALA A 393 -5.38 0.03 11.31
C ALA A 393 -6.25 -0.77 12.29
N ARG A 394 -5.61 -1.44 13.25
CA ARG A 394 -6.30 -2.19 14.31
C ARG A 394 -5.44 -2.27 15.58
N LYS A 395 -6.08 -2.56 16.71
CA LYS A 395 -5.38 -3.04 17.90
C LYS A 395 -5.16 -4.55 17.78
N GLU A 396 -4.00 -5.02 18.19
CA GLU A 396 -3.76 -6.45 18.39
C GLU A 396 -2.89 -6.71 19.62
N HIS A 397 -2.89 -7.96 20.07
CA HIS A 397 -2.05 -8.43 21.16
C HIS A 397 -1.00 -9.37 20.57
N ARG A 398 0.26 -9.17 20.93
CA ARG A 398 1.39 -9.91 20.33
C ARG A 398 2.27 -10.51 21.42
N LEU A 399 2.76 -11.70 21.17
CA LEU A 399 3.74 -12.39 22.00
C LEU A 399 5.11 -12.26 21.37
N TYR A 400 6.16 -12.04 22.15
CA TYR A 400 7.51 -11.85 21.67
C TYR A 400 8.51 -12.75 22.40
N ARG A 401 9.56 -13.13 21.68
CA ARG A 401 10.76 -13.79 22.23
C ARG A 401 11.70 -12.75 22.83
N GLY A 402 12.66 -13.22 23.62
CA GLY A 402 13.73 -12.37 24.14
C GLY A 402 13.27 -11.39 25.22
N LYS A 403 14.09 -10.37 25.46
CA LYS A 403 13.89 -9.40 26.54
C LYS A 403 13.22 -8.13 26.02
N MET A 404 12.64 -7.35 26.93
CA MET A 404 12.06 -6.04 26.64
C MET A 404 12.85 -4.95 27.36
N GLU A 405 12.94 -3.79 26.73
CA GLU A 405 13.53 -2.59 27.32
C GLU A 405 12.58 -1.41 27.19
N LEU A 406 12.32 -0.76 28.32
CA LEU A 406 11.48 0.42 28.45
C LEU A 406 12.37 1.65 28.55
N LEU A 407 12.24 2.52 27.56
CA LEU A 407 12.96 3.78 27.46
C LEU A 407 12.00 4.94 27.69
N VAL A 408 12.47 6.01 28.34
CA VAL A 408 11.76 7.29 28.37
C VAL A 408 12.40 8.24 27.36
N ARG A 409 11.56 8.84 26.50
CA ARG A 409 11.96 9.78 25.44
C ARG A 409 11.03 10.99 25.44
N GLU A 410 11.34 11.98 24.63
CA GLU A 410 10.47 13.14 24.43
C GLU A 410 9.11 12.67 23.87
N GLY A 411 8.02 13.08 24.53
CA GLY A 411 6.66 12.74 24.12
C GLY A 411 6.12 11.39 24.61
N GLY A 412 6.89 10.53 25.29
CA GLY A 412 6.36 9.28 25.86
C GLY A 412 7.39 8.20 26.16
N MET A 413 6.92 6.98 26.37
CA MET A 413 7.74 5.78 26.48
C MET A 413 8.04 5.19 25.11
N THR A 414 9.18 4.51 25.00
CA THR A 414 9.55 3.67 23.85
C THR A 414 9.78 2.25 24.34
N LEU A 415 9.08 1.29 23.74
CA LEU A 415 9.23 -0.14 24.01
C LEU A 415 10.13 -0.76 22.95
N VAL A 416 11.21 -1.41 23.39
CA VAL A 416 12.17 -2.09 22.52
C VAL A 416 12.20 -3.57 22.87
N ASN A 417 12.04 -4.43 21.87
CA ASN A 417 12.29 -5.85 22.02
C ASN A 417 13.74 -6.15 21.59
N ILE A 418 14.45 -6.95 22.39
CA ILE A 418 15.84 -7.35 22.11
C ILE A 418 15.86 -8.87 21.98
N VAL A 419 16.24 -9.33 20.79
CA VAL A 419 16.14 -10.73 20.36
C VAL A 419 17.29 -11.05 19.40
N ASP A 420 17.73 -12.30 19.32
CA ASP A 420 18.76 -12.69 18.34
C ASP A 420 18.23 -12.61 16.89
N MET A 421 19.14 -12.44 15.93
CA MET A 421 18.82 -12.30 14.49
C MET A 421 17.93 -13.43 13.95
N GLU A 422 18.17 -14.68 14.32
CA GLU A 422 17.44 -15.80 13.71
C GLU A 422 16.04 -15.93 14.31
N SER A 423 15.90 -15.77 15.63
CA SER A 423 14.59 -15.66 16.29
C SER A 423 13.77 -14.46 15.80
N TYR A 424 14.43 -13.34 15.46
CA TYR A 424 13.79 -12.19 14.83
C TYR A 424 13.20 -12.56 13.47
N LEU A 425 13.96 -13.29 12.64
CA LEU A 425 13.54 -13.70 11.30
C LEU A 425 12.41 -14.74 11.30
N LEU A 426 12.27 -15.55 12.35
CA LEU A 426 11.10 -16.43 12.53
C LEU A 426 9.79 -15.65 12.52
N SER A 427 9.81 -14.38 12.92
CA SER A 427 8.65 -13.49 12.85
C SER A 427 8.60 -12.68 11.57
N VAL A 428 9.75 -12.18 11.07
CA VAL A 428 9.77 -11.31 9.89
C VAL A 428 9.34 -12.05 8.62
N VAL A 429 9.91 -13.22 8.33
CA VAL A 429 9.61 -13.95 7.09
C VAL A 429 8.11 -14.23 6.93
N PRO A 430 7.39 -14.81 7.91
CA PRO A 430 5.94 -15.01 7.79
C PRO A 430 5.10 -13.72 7.94
N SER A 431 5.70 -12.61 8.38
CA SER A 431 5.04 -11.30 8.38
C SER A 431 5.12 -10.61 7.00
N GLU A 432 6.13 -10.96 6.21
CA GLU A 432 6.44 -10.36 4.91
C GLU A 432 6.07 -11.25 3.71
N MET A 433 5.84 -12.55 3.91
CA MET A 433 5.41 -13.48 2.86
C MET A 433 4.38 -14.48 3.37
N TYR A 434 3.51 -14.97 2.48
CA TYR A 434 2.58 -16.04 2.83
C TYR A 434 3.37 -17.30 3.20
N THR A 435 3.00 -17.95 4.30
CA THR A 435 3.73 -19.13 4.81
C THR A 435 3.66 -20.36 3.89
N SER A 436 2.74 -20.36 2.93
CA SER A 436 2.58 -21.40 1.91
C SER A 436 3.36 -21.13 0.62
N MET A 437 3.95 -19.94 0.45
CA MET A 437 4.74 -19.62 -0.74
C MET A 437 5.89 -20.63 -0.93
N PRO A 438 6.35 -20.85 -2.17
CA PRO A 438 7.40 -21.82 -2.45
C PRO A 438 8.66 -21.59 -1.62
N MET A 439 9.30 -22.69 -1.21
CA MET A 439 10.45 -22.67 -0.29
C MET A 439 11.57 -21.75 -0.78
N GLU A 440 11.90 -21.77 -2.07
CA GLU A 440 12.99 -20.95 -2.63
C GLU A 440 12.70 -19.45 -2.55
N ALA A 441 11.43 -19.04 -2.66
CA ALA A 441 11.03 -17.65 -2.46
C ALA A 441 11.12 -17.24 -0.98
N LEU A 442 10.70 -18.13 -0.06
CA LEU A 442 10.82 -17.91 1.39
C LEU A 442 12.29 -17.80 1.82
N LYS A 443 13.17 -18.63 1.26
CA LYS A 443 14.62 -18.55 1.49
C LYS A 443 15.20 -17.23 0.99
N ALA A 444 14.80 -16.78 -0.21
CA ALA A 444 15.24 -15.51 -0.77
C ALA A 444 14.84 -14.34 0.15
N GLN A 445 13.62 -14.36 0.66
CA GLN A 445 13.16 -13.37 1.65
C GLN A 445 13.93 -13.45 2.97
N ALA A 446 14.22 -14.64 3.49
CA ALA A 446 15.00 -14.80 4.71
C ALA A 446 16.40 -14.17 4.57
N VAL A 447 17.09 -14.44 3.46
CA VAL A 447 18.41 -13.85 3.15
C VAL A 447 18.30 -12.33 2.97
N ALA A 448 17.31 -11.84 2.24
CA ALA A 448 17.09 -10.41 2.04
C ALA A 448 16.82 -9.67 3.37
N ALA A 449 15.93 -10.20 4.21
CA ALA A 449 15.59 -9.64 5.51
C ALA A 449 16.79 -9.67 6.47
N ARG A 450 17.55 -10.79 6.51
CA ARG A 450 18.77 -10.89 7.32
C ARG A 450 19.79 -9.85 6.91
N THR A 451 20.01 -9.70 5.61
CA THR A 451 20.96 -8.71 5.06
C THR A 451 20.55 -7.28 5.42
N TYR A 452 19.28 -6.93 5.21
CA TYR A 452 18.74 -5.61 5.56
C TYR A 452 18.91 -5.31 7.05
N THR A 453 18.60 -6.28 7.90
CA THR A 453 18.65 -6.13 9.36
C THR A 453 20.08 -5.99 9.84
N TYR A 454 20.99 -6.84 9.35
CA TYR A 454 22.41 -6.80 9.69
C TYR A 454 23.04 -5.45 9.31
N ARG A 455 22.70 -4.91 8.12
CA ARG A 455 23.15 -3.58 7.70
C ARG A 455 22.51 -2.44 8.50
N SER A 456 21.36 -2.68 9.13
CA SER A 456 20.63 -1.68 9.91
C SER A 456 20.99 -1.67 11.40
N LEU A 457 21.89 -2.55 11.87
CA LEU A 457 22.36 -2.53 13.25
C LEU A 457 22.95 -1.15 13.59
N GLY A 458 22.49 -0.55 14.69
CA GLY A 458 22.85 0.80 15.14
C GLY A 458 22.20 1.94 14.36
N ARG A 459 21.36 1.68 13.34
CA ARG A 459 20.78 2.74 12.47
C ARG A 459 19.99 3.79 13.24
N TYR A 460 19.23 3.38 14.25
CA TYR A 460 18.42 4.28 15.07
C TYR A 460 18.95 4.42 16.51
N TRP A 461 20.28 4.38 16.69
CA TRP A 461 20.91 4.45 18.02
C TRP A 461 20.41 5.62 18.89
N GLN A 462 20.14 6.79 18.30
CA GLN A 462 19.59 7.96 19.00
C GLN A 462 18.18 7.72 19.56
N ARG A 463 17.39 6.88 18.90
CA ARG A 463 16.05 6.46 19.36
C ARG A 463 16.14 5.29 20.33
N GLY A 464 17.21 4.50 20.26
CA GLY A 464 17.55 3.43 21.21
C GLY A 464 17.39 2.00 20.65
N PHE A 465 17.24 1.85 19.34
CA PHE A 465 17.03 0.56 18.68
C PHE A 465 17.67 0.53 17.27
N ASP A 466 17.64 -0.61 16.59
CA ASP A 466 18.28 -0.85 15.29
C ASP A 466 17.27 -0.76 14.15
N VAL A 467 16.11 -1.39 14.32
CA VAL A 467 15.03 -1.49 13.33
C VAL A 467 13.67 -1.17 13.97
N ILE A 468 12.70 -0.78 13.15
CA ILE A 468 11.31 -0.53 13.59
C ILE A 468 10.48 -1.78 13.31
N GLY A 469 9.65 -2.22 14.26
CA GLY A 469 8.79 -3.40 14.12
C GLY A 469 7.54 -3.19 13.25
N SER A 470 7.69 -2.48 12.14
CA SER A 470 6.66 -2.19 11.14
C SER A 470 7.28 -2.06 9.76
N VAL A 471 6.44 -1.96 8.74
CA VAL A 471 6.70 -1.53 7.35
C VAL A 471 7.72 -0.40 7.14
N ALA A 472 8.06 0.40 8.16
CA ALA A 472 9.15 1.36 8.07
C ALA A 472 10.55 0.71 8.07
N SER A 473 10.67 -0.56 8.47
CA SER A 473 11.89 -1.36 8.35
C SER A 473 11.55 -2.77 7.89
N SER A 474 10.86 -3.55 8.72
CA SER A 474 10.34 -4.87 8.40
C SER A 474 9.12 -5.16 9.29
N GLU A 475 8.10 -5.79 8.77
CA GLU A 475 6.97 -6.24 9.58
C GLU A 475 7.43 -7.29 10.61
N TYR A 476 7.22 -6.99 11.89
CA TYR A 476 7.64 -7.84 13.02
C TYR A 476 6.46 -8.07 13.95
N ARG A 477 5.79 -9.22 13.82
CA ARG A 477 4.51 -9.51 14.48
C ARG A 477 4.62 -10.42 15.70
N GLY A 478 5.84 -10.75 16.10
CA GLY A 478 6.15 -11.65 17.20
C GLY A 478 5.87 -13.12 16.87
N VAL A 479 5.70 -13.92 17.93
CA VAL A 479 5.57 -15.38 17.94
C VAL A 479 4.27 -15.87 17.29
N GLY A 480 3.23 -15.03 17.25
CA GLY A 480 1.90 -15.42 16.78
C GLY A 480 1.86 -15.86 15.31
N VAL A 481 2.83 -15.42 14.51
CA VAL A 481 2.91 -15.68 13.06
C VAL A 481 3.96 -16.74 12.68
N GLU A 482 4.71 -17.28 13.64
CA GLU A 482 5.71 -18.32 13.36
C GLU A 482 5.05 -19.55 12.72
N HIS A 483 5.68 -20.09 11.70
CA HIS A 483 5.14 -21.20 10.92
C HIS A 483 6.24 -22.18 10.48
N PRO A 484 6.01 -23.51 10.52
CA PRO A 484 7.03 -24.51 10.18
C PRO A 484 7.75 -24.27 8.85
N ASN A 485 7.03 -23.94 7.77
CA ASN A 485 7.63 -23.70 6.46
C ASN A 485 8.58 -22.49 6.45
N THR A 486 8.18 -21.35 7.03
CA THR A 486 9.03 -20.16 7.06
C THR A 486 10.17 -20.33 8.06
N THR A 487 9.94 -21.05 9.15
CA THR A 487 11.01 -21.48 10.06
C THR A 487 12.04 -22.32 9.32
N ALA A 488 11.63 -23.32 8.53
CA ALA A 488 12.56 -24.12 7.73
C ALA A 488 13.38 -23.25 6.77
N ALA A 489 12.75 -22.29 6.07
CA ALA A 489 13.47 -21.35 5.20
C ALA A 489 14.53 -20.51 5.95
N VAL A 490 14.20 -20.02 7.15
CA VAL A 490 15.15 -19.29 8.01
C VAL A 490 16.29 -20.21 8.44
N MET A 491 15.98 -21.42 8.89
CA MET A 491 16.96 -22.40 9.38
C MET A 491 17.91 -22.89 8.28
N GLU A 492 17.40 -23.15 7.07
CA GLU A 492 18.19 -23.55 5.90
C GLU A 492 19.10 -22.43 5.37
N THR A 493 18.83 -21.18 5.76
CA THR A 493 19.58 -20.00 5.32
C THR A 493 20.31 -19.27 6.46
N ILE A 494 20.47 -19.91 7.62
CA ILE A 494 21.13 -19.31 8.79
C ILE A 494 22.43 -18.63 8.36
N GLY A 495 22.64 -17.39 8.80
CA GLY A 495 23.87 -16.64 8.54
C GLY A 495 24.13 -16.28 7.08
N LEU A 496 23.29 -16.68 6.11
CA LEU A 496 23.44 -16.26 4.72
C LEU A 496 22.95 -14.82 4.56
N ILE A 497 23.82 -13.98 4.01
CA ILE A 497 23.57 -12.58 3.64
C ILE A 497 24.03 -12.30 2.21
N LEU A 498 23.59 -11.17 1.66
CA LEU A 498 24.11 -10.62 0.41
C LEU A 498 25.23 -9.61 0.69
N ARG A 499 26.28 -9.65 -0.12
CA ARG A 499 27.40 -8.69 -0.08
C ARG A 499 27.62 -7.99 -1.42
N ASP A 500 28.05 -6.74 -1.33
CA ASP A 500 28.62 -5.96 -2.42
C ASP A 500 30.11 -5.74 -2.09
N GLY A 501 30.97 -6.52 -2.76
CA GLY A 501 32.37 -6.68 -2.35
C GLY A 501 32.47 -7.22 -0.92
N GLU A 502 33.21 -6.54 -0.05
CA GLU A 502 33.41 -6.95 1.34
C GLU A 502 32.29 -6.50 2.29
N ARG A 503 31.38 -5.63 1.84
CA ARG A 503 30.36 -5.01 2.69
C ARG A 503 29.01 -5.72 2.55
N PRO A 504 28.21 -5.83 3.63
CA PRO A 504 26.81 -6.23 3.51
C PRO A 504 26.06 -5.35 2.52
N ALA A 505 25.35 -5.97 1.58
CA ALA A 505 24.58 -5.27 0.58
C ALA A 505 23.42 -4.49 1.23
N GLN A 506 23.06 -3.36 0.64
CA GLN A 506 21.79 -2.71 0.87
C GLN A 506 20.72 -3.45 0.07
N VAL A 507 19.82 -4.12 0.77
CA VAL A 507 18.73 -4.89 0.17
C VAL A 507 17.42 -4.23 0.56
N PHE A 508 16.53 -4.08 -0.40
CA PHE A 508 15.14 -3.68 -0.15
C PHE A 508 14.24 -4.71 -0.80
N TYR A 509 13.03 -4.82 -0.29
CA TYR A 509 12.03 -5.75 -0.80
C TYR A 509 10.65 -5.11 -0.68
N ASN A 510 9.74 -5.52 -1.55
CA ASN A 510 8.39 -4.97 -1.64
C ASN A 510 7.40 -6.03 -2.09
N ALA A 511 6.10 -5.82 -1.81
CA ALA A 511 5.07 -6.81 -2.12
C ALA A 511 5.01 -7.09 -3.61
N THR A 512 4.97 -6.03 -4.41
CA THR A 512 5.17 -6.09 -5.85
C THR A 512 5.50 -4.73 -6.44
N ALA A 513 6.37 -4.70 -7.44
CA ALA A 513 6.74 -3.51 -8.20
C ALA A 513 5.72 -3.18 -9.30
N GLY A 514 4.75 -4.07 -9.56
CA GLY A 514 3.74 -3.88 -10.61
C GLY A 514 4.22 -4.29 -12.01
N GLY A 515 5.27 -5.11 -12.10
CA GLY A 515 5.82 -5.70 -13.33
C GLY A 515 7.16 -5.15 -13.78
N TYR A 516 7.66 -4.07 -13.15
CA TYR A 516 8.96 -3.48 -13.46
C TYR A 516 9.52 -2.80 -12.21
N THR A 517 10.69 -3.23 -11.73
CA THR A 517 11.32 -2.62 -10.55
C THR A 517 11.95 -1.27 -10.89
N ALA A 518 12.07 -0.39 -9.91
CA ALA A 518 12.71 0.91 -10.03
C ALA A 518 14.13 0.87 -9.43
N SER A 519 14.98 1.77 -9.88
CA SER A 519 16.29 1.95 -9.24
C SER A 519 16.21 2.78 -7.95
N SER A 520 17.19 2.57 -7.08
CA SER A 520 17.38 3.38 -5.87
C SER A 520 17.58 4.88 -6.15
N GLU A 521 18.25 5.23 -7.26
CA GLU A 521 18.51 6.60 -7.67
C GLU A 521 17.23 7.31 -8.12
N GLU A 522 16.35 6.61 -8.84
CA GLU A 522 15.09 7.19 -9.30
C GLU A 522 14.10 7.39 -8.15
N VAL A 523 14.06 6.46 -7.19
CA VAL A 523 13.09 6.52 -6.09
C VAL A 523 13.58 7.44 -4.95
N TRP A 524 14.88 7.42 -4.63
CA TRP A 524 15.44 8.10 -3.45
C TRP A 524 16.62 9.03 -3.73
N GLY A 525 17.09 9.14 -4.98
CA GLY A 525 18.22 9.99 -5.39
C GLY A 525 19.61 9.40 -5.11
N GLY A 526 19.72 8.38 -4.27
CA GLY A 526 20.99 7.73 -3.93
C GLY A 526 21.24 6.51 -4.80
N ARG A 527 22.30 6.54 -5.63
CA ARG A 527 22.65 5.43 -6.52
C ARG A 527 23.28 4.27 -5.75
N ILE A 528 22.64 3.11 -5.85
CA ILE A 528 23.17 1.81 -5.45
C ILE A 528 23.34 0.97 -6.72
N SER A 529 24.59 0.63 -7.06
CA SER A 529 25.01 0.13 -8.38
C SER A 529 24.26 -1.12 -8.85
N TYR A 530 23.95 -2.02 -7.92
CA TYR A 530 23.30 -3.31 -8.19
C TYR A 530 21.77 -3.27 -8.02
N LEU A 531 21.19 -2.21 -7.45
CA LEU A 531 19.73 -2.00 -7.41
C LEU A 531 19.27 -1.26 -8.66
N ARG A 532 19.27 -2.00 -9.77
CA ARG A 532 18.88 -1.54 -11.10
C ARG A 532 17.42 -1.91 -11.39
N PRO A 533 16.78 -1.16 -12.31
CA PRO A 533 15.45 -1.53 -12.75
C PRO A 533 15.52 -2.83 -13.55
N VAL A 534 14.64 -3.77 -13.24
CA VAL A 534 14.54 -5.08 -13.88
C VAL A 534 13.08 -5.33 -14.23
N ILE A 535 12.84 -5.82 -15.44
CA ILE A 535 11.53 -6.26 -15.86
C ILE A 535 11.23 -7.63 -15.25
N ASP A 536 10.05 -7.77 -14.66
CA ASP A 536 9.62 -8.97 -13.94
C ASP A 536 9.09 -10.06 -14.90
N ALA A 537 9.72 -10.30 -16.06
CA ALA A 537 9.12 -11.07 -17.17
C ALA A 537 9.82 -12.40 -17.53
N PHE A 538 9.04 -13.30 -18.15
CA PHE A 538 9.46 -14.62 -18.66
C PHE A 538 10.29 -14.55 -19.95
N ASP A 539 10.02 -13.54 -20.77
CA ASP A 539 10.58 -13.27 -22.10
C ASP A 539 11.11 -11.82 -22.12
N PRO A 540 11.89 -11.39 -23.12
CA PRO A 540 12.21 -9.96 -23.26
C PRO A 540 10.88 -9.20 -23.41
N GLY A 541 10.43 -8.53 -22.35
CA GLY A 541 9.21 -7.71 -22.33
C GLY A 541 9.38 -6.38 -23.08
N PRO A 542 8.44 -5.44 -22.96
CA PRO A 542 8.55 -4.17 -23.69
C PRO A 542 9.79 -3.38 -23.30
N GLU A 543 10.34 -2.65 -24.26
CA GLU A 543 11.44 -1.72 -24.02
C GLU A 543 10.92 -0.45 -23.33
N PHE A 544 11.45 -0.18 -22.13
CA PHE A 544 11.15 1.04 -21.38
C PHE A 544 12.16 2.15 -21.70
N PRO A 545 11.79 3.44 -21.59
CA PRO A 545 10.51 3.96 -21.10
C PRO A 545 9.36 3.82 -22.11
N LEU A 546 8.14 3.62 -21.58
CA LEU A 546 6.91 3.57 -22.38
C LEU A 546 6.33 4.97 -22.62
N GLY A 547 5.74 5.17 -23.80
CA GLY A 547 4.97 6.38 -24.10
C GLY A 547 3.57 6.38 -23.46
N PRO A 548 2.78 7.46 -23.66
CA PRO A 548 1.52 7.69 -22.95
C PRO A 548 0.53 6.53 -23.03
N LEU A 549 0.21 6.07 -24.24
CA LEU A 549 -0.76 5.00 -24.47
C LEU A 549 -0.27 3.66 -23.90
N ALA A 550 0.98 3.31 -24.17
CA ALA A 550 1.56 2.04 -23.72
C ALA A 550 1.67 1.98 -22.18
N LEU A 551 2.08 3.07 -21.53
CA LEU A 551 2.11 3.13 -20.06
C LEU A 551 0.71 3.06 -19.46
N GLU A 552 -0.28 3.71 -20.09
CA GLU A 552 -1.68 3.60 -19.65
C GLU A 552 -2.18 2.15 -19.74
N ALA A 553 -1.91 1.46 -20.86
CA ALA A 553 -2.24 0.05 -21.01
C ALA A 553 -1.51 -0.83 -19.99
N TRP A 554 -0.22 -0.59 -19.75
CA TRP A 554 0.59 -1.31 -18.76
C TRP A 554 0.05 -1.18 -17.33
N ILE A 555 -0.42 0.02 -16.95
CA ILE A 555 -0.93 0.31 -15.60
C ILE A 555 -2.39 -0.11 -15.44
N LYS A 556 -3.22 -0.06 -16.47
CA LYS A 556 -4.65 -0.41 -16.36
C LYS A 556 -4.92 -1.91 -16.56
N ASN A 557 -3.97 -2.64 -17.13
CA ASN A 557 -4.09 -4.07 -17.37
C ASN A 557 -2.98 -4.85 -16.66
N ALA A 558 -3.15 -6.17 -16.54
CA ALA A 558 -2.14 -7.04 -15.94
C ALA A 558 -1.29 -7.71 -17.03
N PRO A 559 -0.09 -7.19 -17.35
CA PRO A 559 0.83 -7.88 -18.24
C PRO A 559 1.23 -9.23 -17.63
N ARG A 560 1.60 -10.20 -18.47
CA ARG A 560 2.08 -11.52 -18.02
C ARG A 560 3.53 -11.40 -17.54
N VAL A 561 3.70 -11.27 -16.23
CA VAL A 561 4.97 -11.14 -15.51
C VAL A 561 5.00 -12.18 -14.37
N PHE A 562 6.15 -12.45 -13.76
CA PHE A 562 6.25 -13.43 -12.65
C PHE A 562 5.28 -13.07 -11.52
N ALA A 563 5.21 -11.81 -11.11
CA ALA A 563 4.31 -11.36 -10.07
C ALA A 563 2.84 -11.58 -10.43
N SER A 564 2.40 -11.19 -11.63
CA SER A 564 0.99 -11.33 -12.03
C SER A 564 0.57 -12.78 -12.31
N SER A 565 1.53 -13.64 -12.61
CA SER A 565 1.33 -15.07 -12.86
C SER A 565 1.37 -15.90 -11.59
N SER A 566 1.76 -15.32 -10.45
CA SER A 566 1.84 -16.06 -9.19
C SER A 566 0.47 -16.43 -8.66
N SER A 567 0.34 -17.63 -8.10
CA SER A 567 -0.92 -18.09 -7.47
C SER A 567 -1.34 -17.27 -6.24
N TYR A 568 -0.41 -16.46 -5.71
CA TYR A 568 -0.60 -15.56 -4.56
C TYR A 568 -1.10 -14.16 -4.93
N THR A 569 -1.16 -13.85 -6.22
CA THR A 569 -1.52 -12.52 -6.69
C THR A 569 -3.02 -12.37 -6.77
N THR A 570 -3.53 -11.28 -6.17
CA THR A 570 -4.91 -10.84 -6.36
C THR A 570 -4.94 -9.67 -7.33
N ARG A 571 -6.11 -9.42 -7.93
CA ARG A 571 -6.31 -8.26 -8.80
C ARG A 571 -5.80 -6.98 -8.13
N SER A 572 -6.22 -6.72 -6.90
CA SER A 572 -5.94 -5.46 -6.17
C SER A 572 -4.53 -5.36 -5.56
N SER A 573 -3.80 -6.47 -5.40
CA SER A 573 -2.40 -6.42 -4.99
C SER A 573 -1.49 -5.99 -6.15
N PHE A 574 -1.84 -6.38 -7.37
CA PHE A 574 -1.06 -6.07 -8.58
C PHE A 574 -1.56 -4.85 -9.35
N ARG A 575 -2.88 -4.63 -9.44
CA ARG A 575 -3.54 -3.52 -10.15
C ARG A 575 -4.70 -2.97 -9.34
N TRP A 576 -4.61 -1.70 -8.97
CA TRP A 576 -5.55 -1.05 -8.07
C TRP A 576 -6.10 0.23 -8.65
N ILE A 577 -7.31 0.58 -8.22
CA ILE A 577 -8.00 1.80 -8.60
C ILE A 577 -8.46 2.48 -7.32
N LEU A 578 -8.07 3.73 -7.13
CA LEU A 578 -8.41 4.50 -5.93
C LEU A 578 -8.99 5.86 -6.34
N PRO A 579 -10.33 6.01 -6.28
CA PRO A 579 -10.98 7.32 -6.36
C PRO A 579 -10.78 8.10 -5.06
N VAL A 580 -10.27 9.34 -5.16
CA VAL A 580 -10.02 10.24 -4.03
C VAL A 580 -10.70 11.60 -4.30
N PRO A 581 -11.62 12.06 -3.44
CA PRO A 581 -12.25 13.37 -3.61
C PRO A 581 -11.23 14.51 -3.62
N ALA A 582 -11.47 15.53 -4.45
CA ALA A 582 -10.58 16.69 -4.55
C ALA A 582 -10.42 17.41 -3.20
N ALA A 583 -11.51 17.53 -2.44
CA ALA A 583 -11.54 18.14 -1.12
C ALA A 583 -10.60 17.43 -0.10
N GLU A 584 -10.41 16.12 -0.24
CA GLU A 584 -9.54 15.36 0.67
C GLU A 584 -8.05 15.67 0.40
N ILE A 585 -7.68 15.78 -0.88
CA ILE A 585 -6.32 16.20 -1.28
C ILE A 585 -6.10 17.67 -0.91
N GLU A 586 -7.11 18.51 -1.12
CA GLU A 586 -7.08 19.93 -0.74
C GLU A 586 -6.77 20.11 0.75
N ALA A 587 -7.49 19.41 1.63
CA ALA A 587 -7.29 19.48 3.07
C ALA A 587 -5.89 18.98 3.49
N ARG A 588 -5.37 17.93 2.84
CA ARG A 588 -3.99 17.43 3.08
C ARG A 588 -2.90 18.40 2.67
N VAL A 589 -3.09 19.08 1.54
CA VAL A 589 -2.06 19.95 0.97
C VAL A 589 -2.09 21.34 1.61
N ASN A 590 -3.27 21.91 1.84
CA ASN A 590 -3.40 23.28 2.36
C ASN A 590 -2.85 23.46 3.78
N VAL A 591 -2.78 22.40 4.59
CA VAL A 591 -2.10 22.44 5.89
C VAL A 591 -0.57 22.53 5.78
N ARG A 592 0.01 22.16 4.63
CA ARG A 592 1.45 22.24 4.35
C ARG A 592 1.80 23.47 3.53
N GLN A 593 1.01 23.76 2.50
CA GLN A 593 1.14 24.92 1.63
C GLN A 593 -0.24 25.34 1.12
N ALA A 594 -0.63 26.58 1.39
CA ALA A 594 -1.93 27.11 1.01
C ALA A 594 -2.03 27.38 -0.50
N ILE A 595 -2.42 26.36 -1.27
CA ILE A 595 -2.61 26.44 -2.73
C ILE A 595 -4.06 26.73 -3.15
N GLY A 596 -5.00 26.77 -2.19
CA GLY A 596 -6.43 26.99 -2.49
C GLY A 596 -7.11 25.71 -2.96
N THR A 597 -8.11 25.86 -3.84
CA THR A 597 -8.89 24.74 -4.37
C THR A 597 -8.05 23.97 -5.36
N VAL A 598 -7.94 22.65 -5.19
CA VAL A 598 -7.13 21.80 -6.09
C VAL A 598 -7.81 21.71 -7.45
N GLN A 599 -7.05 21.99 -8.51
CA GLN A 599 -7.52 22.04 -9.90
C GLN A 599 -6.86 20.97 -10.78
N ALA A 600 -5.63 20.55 -10.48
CA ALA A 600 -4.95 19.50 -11.24
C ALA A 600 -3.85 18.81 -10.42
N ILE A 601 -3.50 17.59 -10.83
CA ILE A 601 -2.34 16.84 -10.34
C ILE A 601 -1.55 16.40 -11.56
N ARG A 602 -0.30 16.87 -11.68
CA ARG A 602 0.55 16.64 -12.85
C ARG A 602 1.83 15.90 -12.44
N PRO A 603 2.01 14.64 -12.86
CA PRO A 603 3.30 13.98 -12.80
C PRO A 603 4.34 14.79 -13.57
N ARG A 604 5.39 15.25 -12.89
CA ARG A 604 6.47 16.07 -13.47
C ARG A 604 7.68 15.24 -13.87
N LYS A 605 7.82 14.03 -13.32
CA LYS A 605 8.92 13.12 -13.64
C LYS A 605 8.56 11.68 -13.29
N ARG A 606 8.97 10.74 -14.12
CA ARG A 606 8.85 9.30 -13.91
C ARG A 606 10.22 8.62 -13.95
N ALA A 607 10.31 7.50 -13.23
CA ALA A 607 11.36 6.50 -13.40
C ALA A 607 11.17 5.79 -14.76
N VAL A 608 12.19 5.06 -15.22
CA VAL A 608 12.15 4.27 -16.45
C VAL A 608 10.94 3.33 -16.49
N GLY A 609 10.62 2.66 -15.38
CA GLY A 609 9.45 1.78 -15.24
C GLY A 609 8.08 2.47 -15.14
N GLY A 610 8.04 3.81 -15.21
CA GLY A 610 6.81 4.60 -15.16
C GLY A 610 6.38 5.07 -13.75
N GLN A 611 7.09 4.67 -12.69
CA GLN A 611 6.84 5.16 -11.33
C GLN A 611 6.99 6.68 -11.27
N VAL A 612 6.01 7.39 -10.71
CA VAL A 612 6.06 8.84 -10.51
C VAL A 612 7.09 9.17 -9.43
N VAL A 613 8.09 9.97 -9.79
CA VAL A 613 9.17 10.42 -8.90
C VAL A 613 8.86 11.81 -8.33
N GLU A 614 8.16 12.62 -9.12
CA GLU A 614 7.79 13.99 -8.78
C GLU A 614 6.41 14.32 -9.32
N VAL A 615 5.59 14.98 -8.50
CA VAL A 615 4.24 15.42 -8.86
C VAL A 615 4.03 16.85 -8.42
N GLU A 616 3.35 17.63 -9.26
CA GLU A 616 2.89 18.98 -8.95
C GLU A 616 1.38 18.96 -8.73
N ILE A 617 0.94 19.46 -7.57
CA ILE A 617 -0.46 19.65 -7.22
C ILE A 617 -0.77 21.13 -7.43
N ILE A 618 -1.64 21.42 -8.39
CA ILE A 618 -1.97 22.79 -8.81
C ILE A 618 -3.29 23.17 -8.17
N GLY A 619 -3.33 24.32 -7.51
CA GLY A 619 -4.53 24.91 -6.95
C GLY A 619 -4.76 26.36 -7.41
N SER A 620 -5.92 26.90 -7.07
CA SER A 620 -6.38 28.22 -7.51
C SER A 620 -5.52 29.41 -7.05
N ARG A 621 -4.59 29.20 -6.10
CA ARG A 621 -3.71 30.23 -5.53
C ARG A 621 -2.22 29.87 -5.60
N GLY A 622 -1.84 28.76 -6.22
CA GLY A 622 -0.45 28.32 -6.33
C GLY A 622 -0.32 26.82 -6.57
N SER A 623 0.89 26.28 -6.49
CA SER A 623 1.14 24.84 -6.61
C SER A 623 2.04 24.30 -5.51
N TYR A 624 1.98 22.99 -5.29
CA TYR A 624 2.79 22.27 -4.31
C TYR A 624 3.44 21.06 -4.97
N VAL A 625 4.77 21.00 -4.93
CA VAL A 625 5.56 19.91 -5.53
C VAL A 625 5.92 18.88 -4.47
N VAL A 626 5.67 17.60 -4.77
CA VAL A 626 5.93 16.47 -3.88
C VAL A 626 6.83 15.46 -4.60
N LYS A 627 7.81 14.90 -3.88
CA LYS A 627 8.78 13.96 -4.43
C LYS A 627 8.85 12.66 -3.61
N GLY A 628 9.28 11.58 -4.26
CA GLY A 628 9.58 10.30 -3.64
C GLY A 628 8.42 9.70 -2.85
N ASP A 629 8.72 9.10 -1.69
CA ASP A 629 7.74 8.37 -0.87
C ASP A 629 6.60 9.25 -0.33
N SER A 630 6.79 10.57 -0.24
CA SER A 630 5.76 11.48 0.27
C SER A 630 4.58 11.67 -0.71
N ILE A 631 4.73 11.25 -1.98
CA ILE A 631 3.66 11.32 -2.98
C ILE A 631 2.46 10.50 -2.52
N ARG A 632 2.67 9.25 -2.13
CA ARG A 632 1.60 8.31 -1.75
C ARG A 632 0.73 8.83 -0.62
N SER A 633 1.37 9.29 0.47
CA SER A 633 0.66 9.79 1.65
C SER A 633 -0.03 11.13 1.41
N THR A 634 0.48 11.96 0.48
CA THR A 634 -0.13 13.25 0.14
C THR A 634 -1.39 13.07 -0.72
N LEU A 635 -1.39 12.08 -1.62
CA LEU A 635 -2.42 11.93 -2.66
C LEU A 635 -3.58 10.99 -2.33
N GLY A 636 -3.64 10.37 -1.16
CA GLY A 636 -4.67 9.35 -0.89
C GLY A 636 -4.28 8.19 0.00
N GLY A 637 -2.98 8.06 0.33
CA GLY A 637 -2.46 6.79 0.83
C GLY A 637 -2.34 5.76 -0.29
N LEU A 638 -1.81 6.16 -1.45
CA LEU A 638 -1.64 5.29 -2.62
C LEU A 638 -0.78 4.06 -2.30
N LYS A 639 -1.01 2.92 -2.95
CA LYS A 639 -0.23 1.68 -2.70
C LYS A 639 1.21 1.77 -3.20
N SER A 640 1.42 2.40 -4.34
CA SER A 640 2.74 2.57 -4.98
C SER A 640 2.83 3.92 -5.70
N ASN A 641 4.02 4.27 -6.18
CA ASN A 641 4.23 5.40 -7.08
C ASN A 641 4.01 5.04 -8.56
N LEU A 642 3.75 3.78 -8.91
CA LEU A 642 3.38 3.40 -10.27
C LEU A 642 1.89 3.68 -10.48
N PHE A 643 1.56 4.88 -10.95
CA PHE A 643 0.18 5.27 -11.21
C PHE A 643 0.01 6.25 -12.38
N LYS A 644 -1.22 6.28 -12.90
CA LYS A 644 -1.84 7.37 -13.65
C LYS A 644 -2.93 8.01 -12.81
N VAL A 645 -3.17 9.30 -13.02
CA VAL A 645 -4.22 10.05 -12.35
C VAL A 645 -5.14 10.66 -13.40
N GLU A 646 -6.44 10.47 -13.24
CA GLU A 646 -7.47 11.07 -14.09
C GLU A 646 -8.34 12.02 -13.26
N THR A 647 -8.61 13.20 -13.80
CA THR A 647 -9.43 14.23 -13.14
C THR A 647 -10.88 14.06 -13.54
N ARG A 648 -11.82 13.96 -12.60
CA ARG A 648 -13.26 13.92 -12.91
C ARG A 648 -13.93 15.21 -12.46
N LEU A 649 -14.70 15.81 -13.36
CA LEU A 649 -15.42 17.04 -13.12
C LEU A 649 -16.85 16.77 -12.64
N ASP A 650 -17.43 17.75 -11.95
CA ASP A 650 -18.88 17.83 -11.73
C ASP A 650 -19.58 18.56 -12.90
N ALA A 651 -20.90 18.73 -12.79
CA ALA A 651 -21.72 19.40 -13.81
C ALA A 651 -21.36 20.89 -13.99
N ASP A 652 -20.74 21.52 -12.98
CA ASP A 652 -20.27 22.91 -13.03
C ASP A 652 -18.85 23.02 -13.59
N GLY A 653 -18.22 21.90 -13.97
CA GLY A 653 -16.84 21.86 -14.46
C GLY A 653 -15.78 21.97 -13.35
N ARG A 654 -16.16 21.84 -12.07
CA ARG A 654 -15.21 21.82 -10.95
C ARG A 654 -14.67 20.42 -10.74
N VAL A 655 -13.45 20.30 -10.23
CA VAL A 655 -12.87 18.98 -9.93
C VAL A 655 -13.58 18.34 -8.75
N ARG A 656 -14.27 17.23 -9.01
CA ARG A 656 -14.97 16.43 -8.01
C ARG A 656 -14.02 15.46 -7.31
N GLU A 657 -13.27 14.69 -8.10
CA GLU A 657 -12.39 13.63 -7.62
C GLU A 657 -11.22 13.40 -8.59
N PHE A 658 -10.16 12.83 -8.05
CA PHE A 658 -9.03 12.28 -8.80
C PHE A 658 -9.10 10.76 -8.71
N VAL A 659 -9.00 10.08 -9.84
CA VAL A 659 -8.99 8.62 -9.89
C VAL A 659 -7.59 8.14 -10.23
N PHE A 660 -6.99 7.45 -9.28
CA PHE A 660 -5.68 6.85 -9.44
C PHE A 660 -5.83 5.43 -9.94
N TYR A 661 -5.26 5.14 -11.10
CA TYR A 661 -5.05 3.79 -11.62
C TYR A 661 -3.60 3.44 -11.36
N GLY A 662 -3.31 2.37 -10.64
CA GLY A 662 -1.95 2.05 -10.26
C GLY A 662 -1.62 0.58 -10.27
N GLY A 663 -0.32 0.30 -10.30
CA GLY A 663 0.23 -1.05 -10.28
C GLY A 663 1.19 -1.25 -9.12
N GLY A 664 1.26 -2.46 -8.59
CA GLY A 664 2.18 -2.80 -7.51
C GLY A 664 1.79 -2.22 -6.14
N PHE A 665 2.55 -2.61 -5.13
CA PHE A 665 2.38 -2.23 -3.74
C PHE A 665 3.75 -2.20 -3.05
N GLY A 666 4.20 -1.00 -2.70
CA GLY A 666 5.53 -0.77 -2.15
C GLY A 666 6.30 0.30 -2.89
N HIS A 667 7.58 0.43 -2.54
CA HIS A 667 8.50 1.35 -3.22
C HIS A 667 9.01 0.82 -4.57
N GLY A 668 8.87 -0.48 -4.84
CA GLY A 668 9.21 -1.11 -6.11
C GLY A 668 10.70 -1.28 -6.38
N VAL A 669 11.55 -1.26 -5.35
CA VAL A 669 13.02 -1.40 -5.48
C VAL A 669 13.47 -2.74 -4.88
N GLY A 670 14.39 -3.43 -5.54
CA GLY A 670 14.93 -4.70 -5.07
C GLY A 670 13.94 -5.86 -5.22
N LEU A 671 13.94 -6.79 -4.26
CA LEU A 671 13.18 -8.04 -4.33
C LEU A 671 11.66 -7.79 -4.41
N ASP A 672 11.03 -8.23 -5.51
CA ASP A 672 9.57 -8.32 -5.64
C ASP A 672 9.11 -9.66 -5.05
N GLN A 673 8.29 -9.66 -4.00
CA GLN A 673 7.93 -10.89 -3.29
C GLN A 673 6.93 -11.76 -4.05
N LEU A 674 5.95 -11.16 -4.73
CA LEU A 674 5.05 -11.90 -5.62
C LEU A 674 5.81 -12.38 -6.86
N GLY A 675 6.74 -11.57 -7.37
CA GLY A 675 7.65 -11.94 -8.44
C GLY A 675 8.54 -13.12 -8.06
N ALA A 676 9.16 -13.10 -6.87
CA ALA A 676 9.96 -14.20 -6.32
C ALA A 676 9.15 -15.49 -6.16
N ALA A 677 7.89 -15.39 -5.68
CA ALA A 677 6.99 -16.54 -5.62
C ALA A 677 6.67 -17.08 -7.02
N GLY A 678 6.36 -16.20 -7.97
CA GLY A 678 6.13 -16.57 -9.37
C GLY A 678 7.33 -17.25 -10.01
N MET A 679 8.55 -16.75 -9.78
CA MET A 679 9.80 -17.40 -10.22
C MET A 679 9.96 -18.78 -9.58
N ALA A 680 9.77 -18.91 -8.27
CA ALA A 680 9.91 -20.19 -7.60
C ALA A 680 8.86 -21.22 -8.06
N GLU A 681 7.64 -20.79 -8.40
CA GLU A 681 6.60 -21.64 -9.04
C GLU A 681 7.02 -22.16 -10.42
N GLN A 682 7.96 -21.49 -11.09
CA GLN A 682 8.58 -21.95 -12.34
C GLN A 682 9.85 -22.79 -12.13
N GLY A 683 10.25 -23.05 -10.89
CA GLY A 683 11.40 -23.87 -10.56
C GLY A 683 12.73 -23.12 -10.45
N TYR A 684 12.73 -21.78 -10.43
CA TYR A 684 13.94 -21.01 -10.12
C TYR A 684 14.33 -21.15 -8.64
N ASP A 685 15.63 -21.30 -8.39
CA ASP A 685 16.17 -21.41 -7.03
C ASP A 685 16.38 -20.04 -6.36
N MET A 686 16.62 -20.05 -5.04
CA MET A 686 16.86 -18.84 -4.24
C MET A 686 17.97 -17.95 -4.84
N ALA A 687 19.08 -18.55 -5.28
CA ALA A 687 20.22 -17.80 -5.79
C ALA A 687 19.86 -17.04 -7.08
N THR A 688 19.13 -17.69 -7.98
CA THR A 688 18.65 -17.09 -9.24
C THR A 688 17.64 -15.97 -8.97
N ILE A 689 16.71 -16.17 -8.03
CA ILE A 689 15.75 -15.14 -7.62
C ILE A 689 16.47 -13.91 -7.08
N LEU A 690 17.43 -14.09 -6.17
CA LEU A 690 18.20 -12.98 -5.59
C LEU A 690 19.05 -12.28 -6.64
N ALA A 691 19.69 -13.02 -7.56
CA ALA A 691 20.46 -12.43 -8.65
C ALA A 691 19.58 -11.60 -9.61
N HIS A 692 18.35 -12.05 -9.89
CA HIS A 692 17.41 -11.35 -10.74
C HIS A 692 17.04 -9.96 -10.17
N TYR A 693 16.70 -9.87 -8.88
CA TYR A 693 16.23 -8.60 -8.28
C TYR A 693 17.31 -7.75 -7.60
N CYS A 694 18.38 -8.37 -7.09
CA CYS A 694 19.43 -7.69 -6.34
C CYS A 694 20.72 -7.50 -7.16
N GLY A 695 20.72 -7.90 -8.44
CA GLY A 695 21.82 -7.66 -9.37
C GLY A 695 23.10 -8.41 -9.01
N SER A 696 24.24 -7.73 -9.05
CA SER A 696 25.57 -8.32 -8.95
C SER A 696 26.05 -8.68 -7.53
N VAL A 697 25.14 -8.71 -6.55
CA VAL A 697 25.48 -9.06 -5.16
C VAL A 697 25.73 -10.56 -5.00
N GLN A 698 26.58 -10.93 -4.04
CA GLN A 698 26.99 -12.31 -3.81
C GLN A 698 26.48 -12.84 -2.48
N LEU A 699 26.12 -14.13 -2.45
CA LEU A 699 25.80 -14.82 -1.21
C LEU A 699 27.07 -15.03 -0.37
N TYR A 700 26.95 -14.78 0.93
CA TYR A 700 28.04 -14.92 1.89
C TYR A 700 27.51 -15.47 3.21
N LYS A 701 28.25 -16.44 3.80
CA LYS A 701 27.96 -17.04 5.10
C LYS A 701 28.67 -16.24 6.20
N LEU A 702 27.88 -15.52 7.00
CA LEU A 702 28.37 -14.64 8.07
C LEU A 702 28.76 -15.39 9.34
N TYR A 703 27.99 -16.42 9.71
CA TYR A 703 28.20 -17.32 10.84
C TYR A 703 27.58 -18.68 10.55
#